data_AF-A0A317GFV8-F1
#
_entry.id   AF-A0A317GFV8-F1
#
_cell.length_a   1.000
_cell.length_b   1.000
_cell.length_c   1.000
_cell.angle_alpha   90.00
_cell.angle_beta   90.00
_cell.angle_gamma   90.00
#
_symmetry.space_group_name_H-M   'P 1'
#
loop_
_entity.id
_entity.type
_entity.pdbx_description
1 polymer ?
#
loop_
_entity_poly.entity_id
_entity_poly.type
_entity_poly.pdbx_seq_one_letter_code
_entity_poly.pdbx_strand_id
1 'polypeptide(L)'
;MQTKAGYLDNFKVNGNNIEVSGWHADDQSVNKPNHFLILFDKTKNKEITRQAVKTLASSDIARNGYNEIVNADHSRFSANFTITPAMLGDELTIVSRYSSDAKNGEGNRSDYWFNNSLKLGKDKNAGYLDQFRIDNKSNKVIVSGWNANDQSTVLTNHYLILFDKTANHEIARQAVKTLVSADVAQNGFADVNNADQARFTTSFDITPAMVGHQFVLVSRYTDDATHGEGNHSDYWYNQAVDVYANQAGYLDQFHVNGENKQVVVSGWHAADASALLKNHYLILFDKTANREVARENVKVTASADVARNGYGNIQNAGQSRYSTTFDITPAMVGHQFVLVSRYTDDAKNGEGNHIDYWYNNNVNLNNNQAWLDHFTQNGTTISASDWHADDASMIDSHHFIILWDLSKGREIARKEVTNVASPDINNVYGNILGANNARFTVDFNIDDQYAHDAMQLVSRYSNADNGEGNYSQVWLTNQYLNLYQNPSWMYQINYSQVQPSGPVGHNIGPGYEGIKTQLVKDRIGTGYQHNTYTTADAYRVMSVQRAHGLPATGWVDYNTWVALGLPADQWTSIDSYVAPLGAGAGASRQDHIEAMIRQAYQYMGKPWLAGCSSSPAYGVDCSGLVMQALYAGGINPTSCSSIYHGFPGNEWNSRNLFADPHFMNVSYNDRQRGDLVFYYQPGTHTIWHVAIYLGNNQVIESWPPRVMVQPIVNGQRNVIAGIRRVFA
;
A
#
# COMPACT_ATOMS: atom_id res chain seq x y z
N MET A 1 -22.90 71.70 -55.97
CA MET A 1 -22.11 71.20 -54.83
C MET A 1 -22.93 70.08 -54.20
N GLN A 2 -22.32 68.92 -53.93
CA GLN A 2 -23.02 67.80 -53.29
C GLN A 2 -22.55 67.76 -51.85
N THR A 3 -23.33 68.34 -50.94
CA THR A 3 -23.04 68.28 -49.51
C THR A 3 -23.82 67.11 -48.93
N LYS A 4 -23.11 66.24 -48.20
CA LYS A 4 -23.72 65.15 -47.42
C LYS A 4 -23.02 64.99 -46.09
N ALA A 5 -23.77 64.64 -45.07
CA ALA A 5 -23.30 64.41 -43.72
C ALA A 5 -24.16 63.35 -43.03
N GLY A 6 -23.57 62.62 -42.10
CA GLY A 6 -24.31 61.63 -41.33
C GLY A 6 -23.57 61.15 -40.09
N TYR A 7 -24.32 60.68 -39.11
CA TYR A 7 -23.82 60.13 -37.87
C TYR A 7 -24.67 58.92 -37.41
N LEU A 8 -24.04 57.94 -36.74
CA LEU A 8 -24.73 56.82 -36.08
C LEU A 8 -24.90 57.10 -34.59
N ASP A 9 -26.15 57.16 -34.15
CA ASP A 9 -26.53 57.28 -32.74
C ASP A 9 -26.39 55.94 -32.01
N ASN A 10 -26.72 54.82 -32.67
CA ASN A 10 -26.51 53.46 -32.16
C ASN A 10 -25.99 52.56 -33.28
N PHE A 11 -24.98 51.74 -32.96
CA PHE A 11 -24.53 50.63 -33.79
C PHE A 11 -23.97 49.52 -32.90
N LYS A 12 -24.84 48.65 -32.40
CA LYS A 12 -24.51 47.67 -31.36
C LYS A 12 -25.27 46.36 -31.55
N VAL A 13 -24.75 45.28 -30.96
CA VAL A 13 -25.47 44.00 -30.84
C VAL A 13 -26.52 44.11 -29.75
N ASN A 14 -27.71 43.58 -30.01
CA ASN A 14 -28.80 43.43 -29.06
C ASN A 14 -29.52 42.11 -29.33
N GLY A 15 -29.26 41.09 -28.50
CA GLY A 15 -29.71 39.73 -28.74
C GLY A 15 -29.20 39.17 -30.06
N ASN A 16 -30.11 38.67 -30.91
CA ASN A 16 -29.78 38.16 -32.24
C ASN A 16 -29.81 39.23 -33.35
N ASN A 17 -29.87 40.51 -33.00
CA ASN A 17 -29.92 41.61 -33.97
C ASN A 17 -28.78 42.60 -33.76
N ILE A 18 -28.44 43.30 -34.83
CA ILE A 18 -27.64 44.53 -34.82
C ILE A 18 -28.62 45.69 -34.90
N GLU A 19 -28.67 46.49 -33.85
CA GLU A 19 -29.49 47.69 -33.77
C GLU A 19 -28.72 48.88 -34.33
N VAL A 20 -29.32 49.55 -35.31
CA VAL A 20 -28.73 50.70 -36.00
C VAL A 20 -29.70 51.87 -35.97
N SER A 21 -29.25 53.02 -35.50
CA SER A 21 -30.00 54.28 -35.64
C SER A 21 -29.05 55.44 -35.87
N GLY A 22 -29.51 56.48 -36.57
CA GLY A 22 -28.70 57.64 -36.88
C GLY A 22 -29.41 58.61 -37.78
N TRP A 23 -28.64 59.45 -38.48
CA TRP A 23 -29.14 60.35 -39.50
C TRP A 23 -28.18 60.45 -40.69
N HIS A 24 -28.72 60.69 -41.88
CA HIS A 24 -27.97 60.93 -43.11
C HIS A 24 -28.68 61.99 -43.96
N ALA A 25 -28.12 63.19 -43.97
CA ALA A 25 -28.57 64.32 -44.79
C ALA A 25 -27.73 64.38 -46.07
N ASP A 26 -28.38 64.54 -47.23
CA ASP A 26 -27.76 64.58 -48.54
C ASP A 26 -28.61 65.43 -49.51
N ASP A 27 -28.00 66.40 -50.17
CA ASP A 27 -28.66 67.23 -51.19
C ASP A 27 -29.26 66.40 -52.33
N GLN A 28 -28.69 65.22 -52.60
CA GLN A 28 -29.15 64.34 -53.66
C GLN A 28 -30.43 63.58 -53.34
N SER A 29 -30.89 63.61 -52.07
CA SER A 29 -32.15 62.99 -51.64
C SER A 29 -33.36 63.52 -52.44
N VAL A 30 -33.32 64.77 -52.90
CA VAL A 30 -34.39 65.40 -53.70
C VAL A 30 -34.73 64.65 -54.99
N ASN A 31 -33.72 64.04 -55.62
CA ASN A 31 -33.86 63.29 -56.88
C ASN A 31 -33.73 61.77 -56.65
N LYS A 32 -33.62 61.33 -55.39
CA LYS A 32 -33.37 59.94 -54.98
C LYS A 32 -34.20 59.62 -53.73
N PRO A 33 -35.54 59.56 -53.85
CA PRO A 33 -36.44 59.57 -52.71
C PRO A 33 -36.42 58.29 -51.86
N ASN A 34 -35.77 57.22 -52.32
CA ASN A 34 -35.78 55.93 -51.64
C ASN A 34 -34.53 55.78 -50.78
N HIS A 35 -34.71 55.55 -49.48
CA HIS A 35 -33.62 55.44 -48.51
C HIS A 35 -33.41 53.98 -48.10
N PHE A 36 -32.17 53.50 -48.20
CA PHE A 36 -31.76 52.15 -47.82
C PHE A 36 -30.60 52.21 -46.83
N LEU A 37 -30.60 51.31 -45.85
CA LEU A 37 -29.41 50.97 -45.08
C LEU A 37 -28.87 49.64 -45.56
N ILE A 38 -27.56 49.60 -45.78
CA ILE A 38 -26.84 48.42 -46.23
C ILE A 38 -25.91 48.00 -45.09
N LEU A 39 -26.04 46.76 -44.65
CA LEU A 39 -25.09 46.13 -43.76
C LEU A 39 -23.94 45.56 -44.61
N PHE A 40 -22.75 46.09 -44.41
CA PHE A 40 -21.58 45.77 -45.21
C PHE A 40 -20.51 45.07 -44.36
N ASP A 41 -20.02 43.94 -44.85
CA ASP A 41 -18.91 43.20 -44.24
C ASP A 41 -17.59 43.82 -44.70
N LYS A 42 -16.89 44.52 -43.80
CA LYS A 42 -15.57 45.10 -44.09
C LYS A 42 -14.50 44.03 -44.23
N THR A 43 -14.65 42.91 -43.53
CA THR A 43 -13.66 41.81 -43.53
C THR A 43 -13.66 41.09 -44.86
N LYS A 44 -14.84 40.86 -45.43
CA LYS A 44 -15.02 40.18 -46.73
C LYS A 44 -15.18 41.14 -47.92
N ASN A 45 -15.19 42.44 -47.66
CA ASN A 45 -15.47 43.50 -48.63
C ASN A 45 -16.73 43.22 -49.46
N LYS A 46 -17.83 42.87 -48.77
CA LYS A 46 -19.05 42.40 -49.41
C LYS A 46 -20.28 42.94 -48.69
N GLU A 47 -21.29 43.32 -49.46
CA GLU A 47 -22.61 43.58 -48.92
C GLU A 47 -23.27 42.30 -48.39
N ILE A 48 -23.76 42.34 -47.16
CA ILE A 48 -24.50 41.22 -46.55
C ILE A 48 -25.98 41.30 -46.95
N THR A 49 -26.59 42.44 -46.64
CA THR A 49 -28.01 42.69 -46.90
C THR A 49 -28.28 44.19 -46.91
N ARG A 50 -29.45 44.57 -47.41
CA ARG A 50 -29.96 45.94 -47.36
C ARG A 50 -31.43 45.96 -46.97
N GLN A 51 -31.85 47.04 -46.34
CA GLN A 51 -33.24 47.26 -45.96
C GLN A 51 -33.68 48.67 -46.37
N ALA A 52 -34.85 48.80 -46.99
CA ALA A 52 -35.48 50.09 -47.19
C ALA A 52 -35.93 50.66 -45.84
N VAL A 53 -35.53 51.90 -45.55
CA VAL A 53 -35.87 52.61 -44.31
C VAL A 53 -36.65 53.88 -44.63
N LYS A 54 -37.46 54.33 -43.67
CA LYS A 54 -38.14 55.62 -43.76
C LYS A 54 -37.27 56.69 -43.13
N THR A 55 -37.22 57.85 -43.75
CA THR A 55 -36.67 59.05 -43.13
C THR A 55 -37.63 59.58 -42.06
N LEU A 56 -37.08 59.91 -40.90
CA LEU A 56 -37.79 60.44 -39.74
C LEU A 56 -37.40 61.91 -39.51
N ALA A 57 -38.28 62.68 -38.87
CA ALA A 57 -38.05 64.08 -38.56
C ALA A 57 -36.79 64.27 -37.70
N SER A 58 -36.00 65.29 -38.04
CA SER A 58 -34.68 65.59 -37.46
C SER A 58 -34.46 67.10 -37.37
N SER A 59 -35.41 67.83 -36.76
CA SER A 59 -35.35 69.30 -36.63
C SER A 59 -34.11 69.82 -35.90
N ASP A 60 -33.48 68.97 -35.09
CA ASP A 60 -32.23 69.23 -34.38
C ASP A 60 -31.03 69.27 -35.33
N ILE A 61 -31.00 68.40 -36.35
CA ILE A 61 -29.91 68.32 -37.33
C ILE A 61 -29.86 69.59 -38.19
N ALA A 62 -31.01 70.05 -38.68
CA ALA A 62 -31.10 71.33 -39.39
C ALA A 62 -30.62 72.52 -38.53
N ARG A 63 -30.96 72.54 -37.23
CA ARG A 63 -30.52 73.60 -36.31
C ARG A 63 -29.03 73.55 -35.97
N ASN A 64 -28.38 72.40 -36.11
CA ASN A 64 -26.97 72.18 -35.80
C ASN A 64 -26.05 72.38 -37.01
N GLY A 65 -26.31 73.41 -37.83
CA GLY A 65 -25.41 73.83 -38.92
C GLY A 65 -25.53 73.03 -40.22
N TYR A 66 -26.56 72.18 -40.36
CA TYR A 66 -26.82 71.41 -41.59
C TYR A 66 -28.10 71.85 -42.32
N ASN A 67 -28.72 72.98 -41.95
CA ASN A 67 -29.96 73.50 -42.58
C ASN A 67 -29.84 73.76 -44.09
N GLU A 68 -28.62 73.90 -44.62
CA GLU A 68 -28.39 74.06 -46.06
C GLU A 68 -28.46 72.74 -46.84
N ILE A 69 -28.49 71.58 -46.16
CA ILE A 69 -28.64 70.27 -46.80
C ILE A 69 -30.13 69.93 -46.95
N VAL A 70 -30.55 69.57 -48.15
CA VAL A 70 -31.98 69.52 -48.56
C VAL A 70 -32.91 68.78 -47.58
N ASN A 71 -32.52 67.61 -47.08
CA ASN A 71 -33.35 66.79 -46.20
C ASN A 71 -32.90 66.81 -44.73
N ALA A 72 -32.12 67.82 -44.30
CA ALA A 72 -31.57 67.87 -42.95
C ALA A 72 -32.64 67.88 -41.84
N ASP A 73 -33.84 68.36 -42.11
CA ASP A 73 -34.97 68.35 -41.17
C ASP A 73 -35.76 67.02 -41.16
N HIS A 74 -35.46 66.08 -42.08
CA HIS A 74 -36.06 64.75 -42.22
C HIS A 74 -35.01 63.72 -42.67
N SER A 75 -33.98 63.48 -41.85
CA SER A 75 -32.83 62.64 -42.20
C SER A 75 -32.57 61.47 -41.25
N ARG A 76 -33.36 61.33 -40.17
CA ARG A 76 -33.18 60.26 -39.16
C ARG A 76 -33.63 58.90 -39.68
N PHE A 77 -33.01 57.84 -39.21
CA PHE A 77 -33.35 56.45 -39.55
C PHE A 77 -33.13 55.50 -38.37
N SER A 78 -33.77 54.33 -38.46
CA SER A 78 -33.55 53.19 -37.57
C SER A 78 -33.79 51.88 -38.33
N ALA A 79 -32.99 50.86 -38.06
CA ALA A 79 -33.14 49.51 -38.60
C ALA A 79 -32.56 48.46 -37.64
N ASN A 80 -32.98 47.21 -37.83
CA ASN A 80 -32.44 46.04 -37.15
C ASN A 80 -32.02 45.01 -38.19
N PHE A 81 -30.80 44.50 -38.08
CA PHE A 81 -30.31 43.43 -38.93
C PHE A 81 -30.13 42.16 -38.11
N THR A 82 -30.80 41.06 -38.49
CA THR A 82 -30.61 39.77 -37.83
C THR A 82 -29.19 39.24 -38.08
N ILE A 83 -28.51 38.87 -37.01
CA ILE A 83 -27.18 38.26 -37.05
C ILE A 83 -27.34 36.84 -37.58
N THR A 84 -26.53 36.50 -38.58
CA THR A 84 -26.45 35.14 -39.12
C THR A 84 -25.10 34.52 -38.74
N PRO A 85 -24.99 33.18 -38.67
CA PRO A 85 -23.72 32.52 -38.34
C PRO A 85 -22.56 32.94 -39.26
N ALA A 86 -22.85 33.30 -40.52
CA ALA A 86 -21.86 33.74 -41.50
C ALA A 86 -21.26 35.13 -41.21
N MET A 87 -21.81 35.88 -40.24
CA MET A 87 -21.35 37.20 -39.82
C MET A 87 -20.44 37.14 -38.57
N LEU A 88 -20.43 36.02 -37.84
CA LEU A 88 -19.62 35.88 -36.63
C LEU A 88 -18.13 35.94 -36.97
N GLY A 89 -17.40 36.74 -36.21
CA GLY A 89 -15.98 36.96 -36.43
C GLY A 89 -15.67 38.04 -37.46
N ASP A 90 -16.67 38.65 -38.10
CA ASP A 90 -16.48 39.73 -39.07
C ASP A 90 -16.60 41.11 -38.43
N GLU A 91 -15.97 42.08 -39.07
CA GLU A 91 -16.13 43.51 -38.77
C GLU A 91 -17.12 44.12 -39.77
N LEU A 92 -18.20 44.70 -39.24
CA LEU A 92 -19.33 45.20 -40.01
C LEU A 92 -19.38 46.73 -39.98
N THR A 93 -19.94 47.34 -41.03
CA THR A 93 -20.25 48.76 -41.08
C THR A 93 -21.58 49.01 -41.81
N ILE A 94 -22.03 50.25 -41.78
CA ILE A 94 -23.29 50.68 -42.41
C ILE A 94 -22.99 51.61 -43.57
N VAL A 95 -23.70 51.39 -44.68
CA VAL A 95 -23.79 52.33 -45.79
C VAL A 95 -25.22 52.83 -45.87
N SER A 96 -25.40 54.14 -45.76
CA SER A 96 -26.69 54.80 -45.93
C SER A 96 -26.82 55.29 -47.36
N ARG A 97 -27.84 54.85 -48.09
CA ARG A 97 -28.00 55.08 -49.52
C ARG A 97 -29.32 55.75 -49.84
N TYR A 98 -29.26 56.89 -50.54
CA TYR A 98 -30.41 57.44 -51.26
C TYR A 98 -30.38 56.94 -52.71
N SER A 99 -31.50 56.43 -53.22
CA SER A 99 -31.61 55.88 -54.58
C SER A 99 -32.87 56.33 -55.31
N SER A 100 -32.73 56.45 -56.63
CA SER A 100 -33.87 56.63 -57.56
C SER A 100 -34.65 55.33 -57.79
N ASP A 101 -34.08 54.16 -57.48
CA ASP A 101 -34.74 52.86 -57.59
C ASP A 101 -35.40 52.46 -56.26
N ALA A 102 -36.73 52.43 -56.25
CA ALA A 102 -37.52 52.05 -55.08
C ALA A 102 -37.47 50.56 -54.74
N LYS A 103 -37.09 49.69 -55.69
CA LYS A 103 -37.17 48.24 -55.52
C LYS A 103 -35.88 47.67 -54.95
N ASN A 104 -34.74 47.98 -55.57
CA ASN A 104 -33.46 47.39 -55.17
C ASN A 104 -32.49 48.43 -54.61
N GLY A 105 -32.75 49.72 -54.78
CA GLY A 105 -31.81 50.78 -54.43
C GLY A 105 -30.58 50.84 -55.33
N GLU A 106 -30.57 50.17 -56.49
CA GLU A 106 -29.41 50.03 -57.40
C GLU A 106 -29.43 50.99 -58.60
N GLY A 107 -30.41 51.88 -58.69
CA GLY A 107 -30.43 52.96 -59.69
C GLY A 107 -29.37 54.04 -59.44
N ASN A 108 -29.58 55.25 -59.97
CA ASN A 108 -28.73 56.40 -59.61
C ASN A 108 -28.78 56.60 -58.09
N ARG A 109 -27.62 56.53 -57.43
CA ARG A 109 -27.49 56.43 -55.97
C ARG A 109 -26.50 57.44 -55.38
N SER A 110 -26.69 57.77 -54.11
CA SER A 110 -25.73 58.51 -53.28
C SER A 110 -25.52 57.77 -51.97
N ASP A 111 -24.28 57.39 -51.71
CA ASP A 111 -23.88 56.52 -50.59
C ASP A 111 -23.09 57.32 -49.55
N TYR A 112 -23.45 57.17 -48.28
CA TYR A 112 -22.66 57.64 -47.16
C TYR A 112 -22.17 56.44 -46.35
N TRP A 113 -20.85 56.29 -46.32
CA TRP A 113 -20.15 55.24 -45.59
C TRP A 113 -19.84 55.75 -44.19
N PHE A 114 -20.39 55.08 -43.16
CA PHE A 114 -20.05 55.44 -41.79
C PHE A 114 -18.66 54.90 -41.43
N ASN A 115 -17.89 55.69 -40.69
CA ASN A 115 -16.56 55.27 -40.23
C ASN A 115 -16.62 54.31 -39.03
N ASN A 116 -17.76 54.24 -38.34
CA ASN A 116 -17.99 53.30 -37.25
C ASN A 116 -17.96 51.85 -37.77
N SER A 117 -17.42 50.96 -36.96
CA SER A 117 -17.48 49.52 -37.20
C SER A 117 -17.93 48.76 -35.95
N LEU A 118 -18.53 47.60 -36.18
CA LEU A 118 -18.98 46.67 -35.15
C LEU A 118 -18.35 45.31 -35.41
N LYS A 119 -17.48 44.86 -34.51
CA LYS A 119 -16.89 43.52 -34.58
C LYS A 119 -17.82 42.53 -33.89
N LEU A 120 -18.25 41.49 -34.60
CA LEU A 120 -18.97 40.37 -33.98
C LEU A 120 -17.95 39.35 -33.46
N GLY A 121 -18.06 39.00 -32.18
CA GLY A 121 -17.30 37.89 -31.61
C GLY A 121 -17.64 36.54 -32.27
N LYS A 122 -16.79 35.54 -32.07
CA LYS A 122 -16.98 34.18 -32.62
C LYS A 122 -16.45 33.08 -31.72
N ASP A 123 -15.29 33.31 -31.13
CA ASP A 123 -14.47 32.25 -30.54
C ASP A 123 -14.39 32.33 -29.01
N LYS A 124 -14.92 33.39 -28.37
CA LYS A 124 -14.90 33.48 -26.91
C LYS A 124 -16.03 32.66 -26.30
N ASN A 125 -15.65 31.72 -25.45
CA ASN A 125 -16.55 30.94 -24.63
C ASN A 125 -15.91 30.74 -23.25
N ALA A 126 -16.46 31.42 -22.24
CA ALA A 126 -15.94 31.44 -20.87
C ALA A 126 -17.07 31.26 -19.86
N GLY A 127 -16.75 30.66 -18.72
CA GLY A 127 -17.75 30.43 -17.67
C GLY A 127 -17.13 30.06 -16.33
N TYR A 128 -17.90 30.28 -15.28
CA TYR A 128 -17.57 29.85 -13.93
C TYR A 128 -18.84 29.41 -13.17
N LEU A 129 -18.69 28.45 -12.25
CA LEU A 129 -19.76 28.02 -11.35
C LEU A 129 -19.58 28.63 -9.97
N ASP A 130 -20.60 29.35 -9.49
CA ASP A 130 -20.64 29.85 -8.12
C ASP A 130 -21.07 28.76 -7.15
N GLN A 131 -21.97 27.88 -7.59
CA GLN A 131 -22.46 26.75 -6.82
C GLN A 131 -22.49 25.51 -7.69
N PHE A 132 -21.84 24.44 -7.23
CA PHE A 132 -21.97 23.10 -7.75
C PHE A 132 -21.82 22.11 -6.60
N ARG A 133 -22.93 21.79 -5.94
CA ARG A 133 -22.91 21.02 -4.68
C ARG A 133 -24.16 20.16 -4.54
N ILE A 134 -24.06 19.14 -3.69
CA ILE A 134 -25.21 18.36 -3.24
C ILE A 134 -25.95 19.12 -2.13
N ASP A 135 -27.28 19.18 -2.22
CA ASP A 135 -28.14 19.56 -1.10
C ASP A 135 -28.82 18.31 -0.52
N ASN A 136 -28.29 17.83 0.59
CA ASN A 136 -28.74 16.61 1.26
C ASN A 136 -30.19 16.71 1.78
N LYS A 137 -30.76 17.91 1.91
CA LYS A 137 -32.16 18.08 2.37
C LYS A 137 -33.17 17.86 1.24
N SER A 138 -32.83 18.30 0.04
CA SER A 138 -33.71 18.21 -1.13
C SER A 138 -33.36 17.07 -2.08
N ASN A 139 -32.23 16.38 -1.85
CA ASN A 139 -31.67 15.34 -2.72
C ASN A 139 -31.46 15.84 -4.16
N LYS A 140 -30.86 17.03 -4.28
CA LYS A 140 -30.58 17.66 -5.57
C LYS A 140 -29.13 18.10 -5.70
N VAL A 141 -28.63 18.10 -6.94
CA VAL A 141 -27.43 18.84 -7.31
C VAL A 141 -27.83 20.28 -7.59
N ILE A 142 -27.38 21.22 -6.77
CA ILE A 142 -27.66 22.65 -6.92
C ILE A 142 -26.57 23.29 -7.76
N VAL A 143 -26.98 24.01 -8.80
CA VAL A 143 -26.09 24.59 -9.80
C VAL A 143 -26.39 26.06 -10.02
N SER A 144 -25.39 26.92 -9.89
CA SER A 144 -25.48 28.31 -10.37
C SER A 144 -24.13 28.78 -10.88
N GLY A 145 -24.15 29.68 -11.85
CA GLY A 145 -22.93 30.16 -12.50
C GLY A 145 -23.21 31.13 -13.62
N TRP A 146 -22.23 31.29 -14.50
CA TRP A 146 -22.38 32.03 -15.75
C TRP A 146 -21.63 31.36 -16.91
N ASN A 147 -22.11 31.62 -18.12
CA ASN A 147 -21.43 31.27 -19.36
C ASN A 147 -21.61 32.39 -20.40
N ALA A 148 -20.53 33.16 -20.60
CA ALA A 148 -20.43 34.18 -21.63
C ALA A 148 -19.87 33.54 -22.91
N ASN A 149 -20.62 33.62 -24.00
CA ASN A 149 -20.34 32.93 -25.25
C ASN A 149 -20.70 33.82 -26.44
N ASP A 150 -19.74 34.08 -27.33
CA ASP A 150 -19.96 34.88 -28.54
C ASP A 150 -21.06 34.30 -29.45
N GLN A 151 -21.18 32.98 -29.50
CA GLN A 151 -22.13 32.31 -30.38
C GLN A 151 -23.58 32.40 -29.87
N SER A 152 -23.81 32.89 -28.65
CA SER A 152 -25.16 33.06 -28.06
C SER A 152 -26.10 33.98 -28.87
N THR A 153 -25.55 34.82 -29.76
CA THR A 153 -26.34 35.68 -30.66
C THR A 153 -27.07 34.88 -31.75
N VAL A 154 -26.57 33.70 -32.10
CA VAL A 154 -27.19 32.80 -33.09
C VAL A 154 -27.66 31.48 -32.48
N LEU A 155 -27.01 31.04 -31.39
CA LEU A 155 -27.34 29.87 -30.61
C LEU A 155 -28.13 30.30 -29.36
N THR A 156 -29.40 30.64 -29.55
CA THR A 156 -30.19 31.38 -28.55
C THR A 156 -30.75 30.53 -27.41
N ASN A 157 -30.66 29.19 -27.49
CA ASN A 157 -31.18 28.28 -26.47
C ASN A 157 -30.04 27.82 -25.57
N HIS A 158 -30.25 27.89 -24.25
CA HIS A 158 -29.23 27.55 -23.26
C HIS A 158 -29.64 26.31 -22.47
N TYR A 159 -28.78 25.30 -22.48
CA TYR A 159 -28.95 24.05 -21.75
C TYR A 159 -27.80 23.83 -20.78
N LEU A 160 -28.11 23.28 -19.61
CA LEU A 160 -27.12 22.73 -18.69
C LEU A 160 -27.24 21.22 -18.68
N ILE A 161 -26.11 20.55 -18.84
CA ILE A 161 -26.02 19.10 -18.93
C ILE A 161 -25.21 18.60 -17.72
N LEU A 162 -25.81 17.70 -16.95
CA LEU A 162 -25.12 16.94 -15.91
C LEU A 162 -24.50 15.71 -16.57
N PHE A 163 -23.17 15.69 -16.62
CA PHE A 163 -22.41 14.64 -17.27
C PHE A 163 -21.72 13.78 -16.22
N ASP A 164 -21.90 12.47 -16.32
CA ASP A 164 -21.22 11.51 -15.46
C ASP A 164 -19.81 11.28 -15.98
N LYS A 165 -18.84 11.74 -15.20
CA LYS A 165 -17.43 11.59 -15.54
C LYS A 165 -16.93 10.17 -15.27
N THR A 166 -17.55 9.46 -14.32
CA THR A 166 -17.19 8.09 -13.96
C THR A 166 -17.68 7.10 -15.02
N ALA A 167 -18.92 7.25 -15.49
CA ALA A 167 -19.52 6.40 -16.51
C ALA A 167 -19.35 6.91 -17.95
N ASN A 168 -18.84 8.13 -18.13
CA ASN A 168 -18.57 8.78 -19.41
C ASN A 168 -19.82 8.91 -20.31
N HIS A 169 -20.94 9.35 -19.73
CA HIS A 169 -22.16 9.63 -20.48
C HIS A 169 -22.98 10.74 -19.81
N GLU A 170 -23.89 11.32 -20.58
CA GLU A 170 -24.85 12.28 -20.06
C GLU A 170 -25.92 11.61 -19.20
N ILE A 171 -26.25 12.22 -18.05
CA ILE A 171 -27.35 11.77 -17.18
C ILE A 171 -28.63 12.55 -17.43
N ALA A 172 -28.51 13.87 -17.49
CA ALA A 172 -29.65 14.75 -17.58
C ALA A 172 -29.25 16.08 -18.21
N ARG A 173 -30.23 16.71 -18.86
CA ARG A 173 -30.12 18.08 -19.36
C ARG A 173 -31.31 18.90 -18.95
N GLN A 174 -31.12 20.21 -18.80
CA GLN A 174 -32.19 21.15 -18.49
C GLN A 174 -32.01 22.43 -19.29
N ALA A 175 -33.08 22.86 -19.98
CA ALA A 175 -33.15 24.17 -20.57
C ALA A 175 -33.18 25.23 -19.46
N VAL A 176 -32.34 26.25 -19.57
CA VAL A 176 -32.25 27.35 -18.60
C VAL A 176 -32.40 28.68 -19.30
N LYS A 177 -32.84 29.69 -18.55
CA LYS A 177 -32.85 31.08 -19.02
C LYS A 177 -31.57 31.77 -18.57
N THR A 178 -31.08 32.67 -19.41
CA THR A 178 -30.05 33.59 -19.02
C THR A 178 -30.59 34.68 -18.09
N LEU A 179 -29.75 35.13 -17.16
CA LEU A 179 -30.04 36.14 -16.16
C LEU A 179 -28.98 37.25 -16.25
N VAL A 180 -29.34 38.44 -15.78
CA VAL A 180 -28.50 39.65 -15.78
C VAL A 180 -27.16 39.37 -15.08
N SER A 181 -26.07 39.81 -15.69
CA SER A 181 -24.69 39.58 -15.24
C SER A 181 -23.80 40.81 -15.46
N ALA A 182 -24.20 41.95 -14.89
CA ALA A 182 -23.44 43.21 -15.00
C ALA A 182 -21.99 43.05 -14.50
N ASP A 183 -21.78 42.19 -13.51
CA ASP A 183 -20.47 41.87 -12.97
C ASP A 183 -19.58 41.11 -13.98
N VAL A 184 -20.14 40.18 -14.76
CA VAL A 184 -19.38 39.45 -15.79
C VAL A 184 -18.93 40.42 -16.89
N ALA A 185 -19.83 41.28 -17.35
CA ALA A 185 -19.49 42.33 -18.32
C ALA A 185 -18.41 43.28 -17.78
N GLN A 186 -18.48 43.70 -16.52
CA GLN A 186 -17.50 44.62 -15.92
C GLN A 186 -16.14 43.99 -15.63
N ASN A 187 -16.06 42.66 -15.47
CA ASN A 187 -14.84 41.94 -15.12
C ASN A 187 -14.12 41.34 -16.33
N GLY A 188 -13.93 42.13 -17.38
CA GLY A 188 -13.06 41.77 -18.51
C GLY A 188 -13.71 40.95 -19.63
N PHE A 189 -15.04 40.74 -19.57
CA PHE A 189 -15.79 40.04 -20.64
C PHE A 189 -16.79 40.96 -21.36
N ALA A 190 -16.71 42.28 -21.19
CA ALA A 190 -17.61 43.26 -21.83
C ALA A 190 -17.74 43.11 -23.36
N ASP A 191 -16.75 42.50 -24.01
CA ASP A 191 -16.71 42.30 -25.45
C ASP A 191 -17.25 40.94 -25.92
N VAL A 192 -17.74 40.10 -24.99
CA VAL A 192 -18.44 38.85 -25.30
C VAL A 192 -19.94 39.13 -25.42
N ASN A 193 -20.57 38.61 -26.47
CA ASN A 193 -21.88 39.08 -26.91
C ASN A 193 -23.02 39.03 -25.89
N ASN A 194 -23.04 38.07 -24.96
CA ASN A 194 -24.07 37.94 -23.91
C ASN A 194 -23.51 38.20 -22.50
N ALA A 195 -22.36 38.87 -22.35
CA ALA A 195 -21.70 39.02 -21.05
C ALA A 195 -22.53 39.75 -19.99
N ASP A 196 -23.53 40.54 -20.37
CA ASP A 196 -24.49 41.21 -19.48
C ASP A 196 -25.74 40.35 -19.18
N GLN A 197 -25.89 39.21 -19.83
CA GLN A 197 -26.96 38.20 -19.69
C GLN A 197 -26.38 36.78 -19.76
N ALA A 198 -25.41 36.46 -18.90
CA ALA A 198 -24.68 35.20 -18.92
C ALA A 198 -24.98 34.29 -17.72
N ARG A 199 -25.69 34.78 -16.69
CA ARG A 199 -25.91 34.04 -15.44
C ARG A 199 -27.02 32.99 -15.59
N PHE A 200 -26.93 31.93 -14.82
CA PHE A 200 -27.94 30.86 -14.76
C PHE A 200 -28.03 30.24 -13.37
N THR A 201 -29.15 29.54 -13.12
CA THR A 201 -29.35 28.70 -11.94
C THR A 201 -30.27 27.55 -12.29
N THR A 202 -30.00 26.35 -11.75
CA THR A 202 -30.88 25.19 -11.86
C THR A 202 -30.58 24.13 -10.79
N SER A 203 -31.33 23.03 -10.80
CA SER A 203 -31.06 21.85 -9.98
C SER A 203 -31.41 20.55 -10.67
N PHE A 204 -30.62 19.50 -10.45
CA PHE A 204 -30.89 18.14 -10.93
C PHE A 204 -31.31 17.23 -9.78
N ASP A 205 -32.32 16.39 -9.99
CA ASP A 205 -32.72 15.38 -9.00
C ASP A 205 -31.68 14.26 -8.92
N ILE A 206 -31.37 13.81 -7.70
CA ILE A 206 -30.45 12.70 -7.47
C ILE A 206 -31.23 11.39 -7.42
N THR A 207 -30.79 10.41 -8.21
CA THR A 207 -31.37 9.05 -8.22
C THR A 207 -30.40 8.05 -7.59
N PRO A 208 -30.87 6.86 -7.14
CA PRO A 208 -29.99 5.81 -6.61
C PRO A 208 -28.84 5.42 -7.54
N ALA A 209 -29.05 5.43 -8.86
CA ALA A 209 -28.03 5.11 -9.86
C ALA A 209 -26.88 6.13 -9.94
N MET A 210 -27.04 7.31 -9.36
CA MET A 210 -26.01 8.36 -9.33
C MET A 210 -25.08 8.24 -8.12
N VAL A 211 -25.43 7.42 -7.12
CA VAL A 211 -24.68 7.32 -5.87
C VAL A 211 -23.27 6.75 -6.13
N GLY A 212 -22.24 7.41 -5.60
CA GLY A 212 -20.84 7.03 -5.77
C GLY A 212 -20.19 7.53 -7.05
N HIS A 213 -20.95 8.19 -7.93
CA HIS A 213 -20.45 8.73 -9.20
C HIS A 213 -19.99 10.19 -9.05
N GLN A 214 -19.06 10.59 -9.92
CA GLN A 214 -18.55 11.95 -10.01
C GLN A 214 -19.15 12.65 -11.23
N PHE A 215 -19.77 13.81 -11.02
CA PHE A 215 -20.40 14.57 -12.08
C PHE A 215 -19.68 15.87 -12.36
N VAL A 216 -19.69 16.27 -13.63
CA VAL A 216 -19.28 17.59 -14.11
C VAL A 216 -20.46 18.24 -14.83
N LEU A 217 -20.39 19.55 -15.01
CA LEU A 217 -21.41 20.30 -15.74
C LEU A 217 -20.89 20.72 -17.12
N VAL A 218 -21.76 20.68 -18.10
CA VAL A 218 -21.56 21.32 -19.41
C VAL A 218 -22.63 22.38 -19.60
N SER A 219 -22.21 23.59 -19.98
CA SER A 219 -23.11 24.64 -20.44
C SER A 219 -23.11 24.66 -21.97
N ARG A 220 -24.28 24.53 -22.57
CA ARG A 220 -24.48 24.43 -24.02
C ARG A 220 -25.36 25.56 -24.52
N TYR A 221 -24.86 26.35 -25.47
CA TYR A 221 -25.72 27.19 -26.31
C TYR A 221 -26.01 26.47 -27.63
N THR A 222 -27.26 26.49 -28.10
CA THR A 222 -27.68 25.75 -29.31
C THR A 222 -28.81 26.44 -30.08
N ASP A 223 -28.92 26.13 -31.38
CA ASP A 223 -30.02 26.54 -32.23
C ASP A 223 -31.28 25.65 -32.08
N ASP A 224 -31.17 24.52 -31.38
CA ASP A 224 -32.30 23.62 -31.12
C ASP A 224 -32.99 23.93 -29.78
N ALA A 225 -34.18 24.52 -29.88
CA ALA A 225 -34.99 24.88 -28.71
C ALA A 225 -35.61 23.69 -27.98
N THR A 226 -35.71 22.52 -28.62
CA THR A 226 -36.51 21.39 -28.11
C THR A 226 -35.66 20.34 -27.41
N HIS A 227 -34.56 19.93 -28.02
CA HIS A 227 -33.70 18.87 -27.46
C HIS A 227 -32.32 19.39 -27.08
N GLY A 228 -31.88 20.50 -27.66
CA GLY A 228 -30.54 21.05 -27.46
C GLY A 228 -29.42 20.25 -28.13
N GLU A 229 -29.75 19.52 -29.20
CA GLU A 229 -28.82 18.66 -29.97
C GLU A 229 -28.49 19.21 -31.37
N GLY A 230 -28.93 20.44 -31.66
CA GLY A 230 -28.61 21.12 -32.91
C GLY A 230 -27.15 21.55 -33.00
N ASN A 231 -26.86 22.54 -33.85
CA ASN A 231 -25.55 23.18 -33.80
C ASN A 231 -25.38 23.80 -32.41
N HIS A 232 -24.20 23.63 -31.82
CA HIS A 232 -23.99 24.01 -30.44
C HIS A 232 -22.56 24.46 -30.13
N SER A 233 -22.45 25.16 -29.01
CA SER A 233 -21.21 25.62 -28.41
C SER A 233 -21.21 25.24 -26.94
N ASP A 234 -20.27 24.36 -26.58
CA ASP A 234 -20.19 23.77 -25.24
C ASP A 234 -19.06 24.39 -24.43
N TYR A 235 -19.35 24.67 -23.16
CA TYR A 235 -18.39 25.02 -22.14
C TYR A 235 -18.37 23.96 -21.05
N TRP A 236 -17.24 23.27 -20.92
CA TRP A 236 -17.02 22.24 -19.90
C TRP A 236 -16.45 22.87 -18.64
N TYR A 237 -17.16 22.73 -17.52
CA TYR A 237 -16.66 23.20 -16.24
C TYR A 237 -15.70 22.19 -15.61
N ASN A 238 -14.59 22.67 -15.05
CA ASN A 238 -13.60 21.82 -14.37
C ASN A 238 -14.02 21.40 -12.95
N GLN A 239 -14.99 22.08 -12.34
CA GLN A 239 -15.50 21.72 -11.02
C GLN A 239 -16.30 20.41 -11.11
N ALA A 240 -16.16 19.56 -10.11
CA ALA A 240 -16.83 18.27 -10.03
C ALA A 240 -17.58 18.13 -8.70
N VAL A 241 -18.61 17.29 -8.67
CA VAL A 241 -19.33 16.92 -7.44
C VAL A 241 -19.47 15.41 -7.35
N ASP A 242 -19.14 14.85 -6.19
CA ASP A 242 -19.33 13.44 -5.91
C ASP A 242 -20.69 13.24 -5.21
N VAL A 243 -21.54 12.39 -5.76
CA VAL A 243 -22.87 12.16 -5.19
C VAL A 243 -22.79 11.10 -4.09
N TYR A 244 -22.96 11.54 -2.84
CA TYR A 244 -23.07 10.67 -1.66
C TYR A 244 -21.94 9.63 -1.51
N ALA A 245 -20.73 9.96 -1.94
CA ALA A 245 -19.57 9.08 -1.89
C ALA A 245 -18.88 9.03 -0.51
N ASN A 246 -19.24 9.93 0.41
CA ASN A 246 -18.63 10.00 1.73
C ASN A 246 -19.18 8.88 2.63
N GLN A 247 -18.28 8.02 3.10
CA GLN A 247 -18.59 6.89 3.98
C GLN A 247 -17.42 6.58 4.91
N ALA A 248 -17.72 6.02 6.08
CA ALA A 248 -16.75 5.55 7.06
C ALA A 248 -17.34 4.37 7.84
N GLY A 249 -16.48 3.47 8.32
CA GLY A 249 -16.92 2.33 9.11
C GLY A 249 -15.81 1.73 9.97
N TYR A 250 -16.20 1.09 11.06
CA TYR A 250 -15.31 0.35 11.94
C TYR A 250 -15.98 -0.93 12.46
N LEU A 251 -15.18 -1.96 12.72
CA LEU A 251 -15.63 -3.22 13.33
C LEU A 251 -15.31 -3.23 14.82
N ASP A 252 -16.33 -3.33 15.65
CA ASP A 252 -16.18 -3.54 17.08
C ASP A 252 -15.83 -4.99 17.39
N GLN A 253 -16.45 -5.94 16.67
CA GLN A 253 -16.18 -7.38 16.76
C GLN A 253 -16.17 -8.00 15.35
N PHE A 254 -15.16 -8.82 15.07
CA PHE A 254 -15.13 -9.69 13.90
C PHE A 254 -14.25 -10.90 14.23
N HIS A 255 -14.87 -11.95 14.75
CA HIS A 255 -14.17 -13.14 15.22
C HIS A 255 -15.04 -14.39 15.07
N VAL A 256 -14.39 -15.55 15.10
CA VAL A 256 -15.07 -16.85 15.15
C VAL A 256 -15.48 -17.12 16.60
N ASN A 257 -16.71 -17.59 16.80
CA ASN A 257 -17.17 -18.26 18.01
C ASN A 257 -17.18 -19.76 17.69
N GLY A 258 -16.14 -20.46 18.13
CA GLY A 258 -15.92 -21.87 17.81
C GLY A 258 -16.96 -22.80 18.43
N GLU A 259 -17.46 -22.46 19.62
CA GLU A 259 -18.47 -23.24 20.34
C GLU A 259 -19.81 -23.23 19.60
N ASN A 260 -20.26 -22.04 19.15
CA ASN A 260 -21.52 -21.89 18.42
C ASN A 260 -21.37 -22.09 16.91
N LYS A 261 -20.14 -22.26 16.41
CA LYS A 261 -19.81 -22.39 14.98
C LYS A 261 -20.31 -21.19 14.17
N GLN A 262 -20.04 -19.98 14.66
CA GLN A 262 -20.50 -18.74 14.05
C GLN A 262 -19.37 -17.74 13.87
N VAL A 263 -19.44 -16.89 12.86
CA VAL A 263 -18.66 -15.66 12.78
C VAL A 263 -19.50 -14.55 13.41
N VAL A 264 -19.01 -13.98 14.51
CA VAL A 264 -19.68 -12.89 15.24
C VAL A 264 -19.19 -11.55 14.71
N VAL A 265 -20.15 -10.69 14.35
CA VAL A 265 -19.88 -9.42 13.71
C VAL A 265 -20.65 -8.29 14.41
N SER A 266 -19.94 -7.23 14.77
CA SER A 266 -20.58 -5.96 15.17
C SER A 266 -19.68 -4.78 14.82
N GLY A 267 -20.30 -3.62 14.62
CA GLY A 267 -19.59 -2.42 14.23
C GLY A 267 -20.53 -1.31 13.81
N TRP A 268 -20.02 -0.40 13.00
CA TRP A 268 -20.81 0.65 12.38
C TRP A 268 -20.34 0.96 10.96
N HIS A 269 -21.27 1.41 10.13
CA HIS A 269 -21.03 1.92 8.78
C HIS A 269 -21.92 3.15 8.57
N ALA A 270 -21.31 4.33 8.54
CA ALA A 270 -21.98 5.57 8.22
C ALA A 270 -21.70 5.92 6.75
N ALA A 271 -22.74 6.25 5.99
CA ALA A 271 -22.61 6.67 4.61
C ALA A 271 -23.70 7.69 4.24
N ASP A 272 -23.32 8.71 3.47
CA ASP A 272 -24.27 9.69 2.94
C ASP A 272 -25.33 9.03 2.04
N ALA A 273 -24.95 7.95 1.33
CA ALA A 273 -25.86 7.20 0.46
C ALA A 273 -27.09 6.62 1.17
N SER A 274 -27.05 6.46 2.49
CA SER A 274 -28.21 6.04 3.29
C SER A 274 -29.42 6.97 3.14
N ALA A 275 -29.22 8.18 2.59
CA ALA A 275 -30.27 9.09 2.12
C ALA A 275 -31.27 8.42 1.16
N LEU A 276 -30.77 7.60 0.24
CA LEU A 276 -31.50 7.00 -0.87
C LEU A 276 -31.50 5.47 -0.78
N LEU A 277 -30.39 4.88 -0.32
CA LEU A 277 -30.17 3.44 -0.22
C LEU A 277 -30.55 2.96 1.19
N LYS A 278 -31.82 2.54 1.36
CA LYS A 278 -32.42 2.31 2.68
C LYS A 278 -32.16 0.95 3.30
N ASN A 279 -31.66 -0.01 2.54
CA ASN A 279 -31.42 -1.37 3.01
C ASN A 279 -29.94 -1.56 3.30
N HIS A 280 -29.62 -2.28 4.36
CA HIS A 280 -28.27 -2.47 4.84
C HIS A 280 -27.96 -3.97 4.94
N TYR A 281 -27.04 -4.45 4.11
CA TYR A 281 -26.59 -5.82 4.13
C TYR A 281 -25.16 -5.92 4.65
N LEU A 282 -24.89 -6.96 5.43
CA LEU A 282 -23.54 -7.40 5.73
C LEU A 282 -23.28 -8.67 4.92
N ILE A 283 -22.13 -8.70 4.26
CA ILE A 283 -21.75 -9.79 3.37
C ILE A 283 -20.45 -10.38 3.91
N LEU A 284 -20.46 -11.69 4.18
CA LEU A 284 -19.26 -12.45 4.46
C LEU A 284 -18.66 -12.89 3.13
N PHE A 285 -17.50 -12.32 2.81
CA PHE A 285 -16.82 -12.54 1.55
C PHE A 285 -15.59 -13.43 1.76
N ASP A 286 -15.53 -14.54 1.05
CA ASP A 286 -14.40 -15.45 1.03
C ASP A 286 -13.31 -14.89 0.13
N LYS A 287 -12.25 -14.39 0.77
CA LYS A 287 -11.11 -13.78 0.09
C LYS A 287 -10.23 -14.82 -0.60
N THR A 288 -10.20 -16.05 -0.10
CA THR A 288 -9.42 -17.14 -0.70
C THR A 288 -10.06 -17.63 -2.00
N ALA A 289 -11.39 -17.80 -2.01
CA ALA A 289 -12.13 -18.24 -3.20
C ALA A 289 -12.65 -17.09 -4.08
N ASN A 290 -12.45 -15.84 -3.66
CA ASN A 290 -12.92 -14.62 -4.33
C ASN A 290 -14.43 -14.64 -4.65
N ARG A 291 -15.25 -14.99 -3.66
CA ARG A 291 -16.71 -15.01 -3.80
C ARG A 291 -17.38 -14.70 -2.48
N GLU A 292 -18.62 -14.23 -2.57
CA GLU A 292 -19.50 -14.20 -1.42
C GLU A 292 -19.89 -15.61 -0.97
N VAL A 293 -19.99 -15.80 0.36
CA VAL A 293 -20.47 -17.07 0.95
C VAL A 293 -21.75 -16.92 1.77
N ALA A 294 -22.02 -15.73 2.31
CA ALA A 294 -23.25 -15.44 3.05
C ALA A 294 -23.53 -13.93 3.06
N ARG A 295 -24.81 -13.58 3.22
CA ARG A 295 -25.26 -12.20 3.46
C ARG A 295 -26.39 -12.16 4.47
N GLU A 296 -26.47 -11.08 5.22
CA GLU A 296 -27.51 -10.81 6.20
C GLU A 296 -28.03 -9.38 6.06
N ASN A 297 -29.36 -9.21 6.04
CA ASN A 297 -29.99 -7.90 6.07
C ASN A 297 -30.08 -7.42 7.53
N VAL A 298 -29.38 -6.33 7.84
CA VAL A 298 -29.26 -5.81 9.20
C VAL A 298 -30.01 -4.49 9.36
N LYS A 299 -30.55 -4.26 10.56
CA LYS A 299 -31.11 -2.96 10.92
C LYS A 299 -30.04 -2.12 11.60
N VAL A 300 -29.92 -0.86 11.18
CA VAL A 300 -29.08 0.11 11.88
C VAL A 300 -29.69 0.50 13.23
N THR A 301 -28.82 0.78 14.19
CA THR A 301 -29.17 1.21 15.55
C THR A 301 -28.40 2.50 15.91
N ALA A 302 -28.82 3.14 17.00
CA ALA A 302 -28.30 4.43 17.43
C ALA A 302 -26.80 4.40 17.74
N SER A 303 -26.08 5.42 17.26
CA SER A 303 -24.61 5.53 17.33
C SER A 303 -24.19 6.97 17.63
N ALA A 304 -24.69 7.54 18.73
CA ALA A 304 -24.43 8.93 19.12
C ALA A 304 -22.94 9.22 19.38
N ASP A 305 -22.14 8.21 19.69
CA ASP A 305 -20.69 8.29 19.81
C ASP A 305 -20.01 8.51 18.45
N VAL A 306 -20.42 7.79 17.40
CA VAL A 306 -19.88 7.93 16.03
C VAL A 306 -20.07 9.37 15.52
N ALA A 307 -21.28 9.93 15.67
CA ALA A 307 -21.55 11.32 15.29
C ALA A 307 -20.70 12.35 16.07
N ARG A 308 -20.37 12.06 17.34
CA ARG A 308 -19.54 12.96 18.18
C ARG A 308 -18.04 12.83 17.90
N ASN A 309 -17.60 11.68 17.40
CA ASN A 309 -16.18 11.37 17.16
C ASN A 309 -15.72 11.75 15.75
N GLY A 310 -16.12 12.93 15.26
CA GLY A 310 -15.62 13.49 14.00
C GLY A 310 -16.35 13.05 12.73
N TYR A 311 -17.36 12.17 12.82
CA TYR A 311 -18.14 11.71 11.66
C TYR A 311 -19.54 12.33 11.55
N GLY A 312 -19.85 13.34 12.38
CA GLY A 312 -21.17 13.98 12.41
C GLY A 312 -21.59 14.69 11.12
N ASN A 313 -20.67 14.86 10.15
CA ASN A 313 -20.95 15.33 8.80
C ASN A 313 -21.50 14.24 7.86
N ILE A 314 -21.44 12.96 8.24
CA ILE A 314 -22.00 11.85 7.47
C ILE A 314 -23.46 11.63 7.86
N GLN A 315 -24.34 11.48 6.87
CA GLN A 315 -25.80 11.58 7.03
C GLN A 315 -26.39 10.69 8.13
N ASN A 316 -26.03 9.42 8.21
CA ASN A 316 -26.53 8.48 9.21
C ASN A 316 -25.54 8.20 10.34
N ALA A 317 -24.52 9.04 10.57
CA ALA A 317 -23.53 8.80 11.61
C ALA A 317 -24.12 8.59 13.01
N GLY A 318 -25.28 9.17 13.32
CA GLY A 318 -26.00 8.95 14.58
C GLY A 318 -26.86 7.67 14.63
N GLN A 319 -27.00 6.93 13.53
CA GLN A 319 -27.82 5.73 13.35
C GLN A 319 -27.12 4.75 12.38
N SER A 320 -25.92 4.27 12.74
CA SER A 320 -25.05 3.48 11.86
C SER A 320 -24.57 2.16 12.44
N ARG A 321 -24.92 1.83 13.69
CA ARG A 321 -24.46 0.62 14.38
C ARG A 321 -25.22 -0.61 13.94
N TYR A 322 -24.53 -1.74 13.85
CA TYR A 322 -25.11 -3.03 13.47
C TYR A 322 -24.45 -4.18 14.24
N SER A 323 -25.11 -5.33 14.22
CA SER A 323 -24.56 -6.61 14.69
C SER A 323 -25.29 -7.77 14.03
N THR A 324 -24.56 -8.83 13.68
CA THR A 324 -25.13 -10.10 13.21
C THR A 324 -24.16 -11.25 13.48
N THR A 325 -24.60 -12.47 13.20
CA THR A 325 -23.77 -13.67 13.15
C THR A 325 -23.95 -14.36 11.80
N PHE A 326 -22.89 -14.99 11.29
CA PHE A 326 -22.97 -15.90 10.15
C PHE A 326 -22.68 -17.33 10.61
N ASP A 327 -23.53 -18.28 10.24
CA ASP A 327 -23.27 -19.69 10.52
C ASP A 327 -22.09 -20.20 9.68
N ILE A 328 -21.17 -20.92 10.32
CA ILE A 328 -20.02 -21.53 9.65
C ILE A 328 -20.46 -22.86 9.03
N THR A 329 -20.15 -23.05 7.75
CA THR A 329 -20.41 -24.29 7.03
C THR A 329 -19.10 -25.07 6.80
N PRO A 330 -19.15 -26.40 6.59
CA PRO A 330 -17.96 -27.20 6.27
C PRO A 330 -17.11 -26.66 5.12
N ALA A 331 -17.75 -26.07 4.10
CA ALA A 331 -17.06 -25.52 2.92
C ALA A 331 -16.26 -24.23 3.21
N MET A 332 -16.41 -23.65 4.41
CA MET A 332 -15.69 -22.45 4.83
C MET A 332 -14.37 -22.77 5.56
N VAL A 333 -14.18 -24.01 6.01
CA VAL A 333 -12.96 -24.44 6.69
C VAL A 333 -11.79 -24.43 5.70
N GLY A 334 -10.65 -23.88 6.13
CA GLY A 334 -9.45 -23.64 5.31
C GLY A 334 -9.38 -22.26 4.66
N HIS A 335 -10.42 -21.43 4.78
CA HIS A 335 -10.53 -20.16 4.06
C HIS A 335 -10.34 -18.92 4.96
N GLN A 336 -10.08 -17.78 4.31
CA GLN A 336 -9.98 -16.46 4.94
C GLN A 336 -11.15 -15.59 4.48
N PHE A 337 -11.80 -14.92 5.42
CA PHE A 337 -12.98 -14.10 5.16
C PHE A 337 -12.78 -12.65 5.56
N VAL A 338 -13.40 -11.76 4.80
CA VAL A 338 -13.53 -10.33 5.12
C VAL A 338 -15.01 -9.96 5.15
N LEU A 339 -15.32 -8.85 5.79
CA LEU A 339 -16.68 -8.32 5.83
C LEU A 339 -16.84 -7.18 4.83
N VAL A 340 -17.95 -7.19 4.10
CA VAL A 340 -18.43 -6.05 3.31
C VAL A 340 -19.73 -5.55 3.90
N SER A 341 -19.85 -4.25 4.06
CA SER A 341 -21.08 -3.60 4.51
C SER A 341 -21.65 -2.78 3.36
N ARG A 342 -22.87 -3.13 2.95
CA ARG A 342 -23.53 -2.63 1.75
C ARG A 342 -24.78 -1.83 2.08
N TYR A 343 -24.87 -0.61 1.57
CA TYR A 343 -26.15 0.10 1.47
C TYR A 343 -26.72 -0.05 0.07
N THR A 344 -28.02 -0.35 -0.04
CA THR A 344 -28.69 -0.60 -1.33
C THR A 344 -30.17 -0.19 -1.35
N ASP A 345 -30.68 0.09 -2.55
CA ASP A 345 -32.11 0.32 -2.81
C ASP A 345 -32.92 -0.98 -2.98
N ASP A 346 -32.28 -2.14 -3.10
CA ASP A 346 -32.95 -3.45 -3.19
C ASP A 346 -33.17 -4.07 -1.81
N ALA A 347 -34.42 -4.07 -1.34
CA ALA A 347 -34.80 -4.62 -0.05
C ALA A 347 -34.85 -6.16 0.01
N LYS A 348 -34.85 -6.83 -1.16
CA LYS A 348 -35.05 -8.28 -1.24
C LYS A 348 -33.72 -9.00 -1.31
N ASN A 349 -32.88 -8.66 -2.28
CA ASN A 349 -31.61 -9.35 -2.50
C ASN A 349 -30.42 -8.51 -2.08
N GLY A 350 -30.54 -7.18 -2.11
CA GLY A 350 -29.43 -6.27 -1.86
C GLY A 350 -28.47 -6.12 -3.05
N GLU A 351 -28.94 -6.36 -4.27
CA GLU A 351 -28.17 -6.31 -5.53
C GLU A 351 -28.59 -5.16 -6.45
N GLY A 352 -29.37 -4.20 -5.94
CA GLY A 352 -29.75 -3.00 -6.68
C GLY A 352 -28.59 -2.01 -6.81
N ASN A 353 -28.91 -0.72 -6.96
CA ASN A 353 -27.88 0.31 -6.83
C ASN A 353 -27.33 0.26 -5.41
N HIS A 354 -26.00 0.27 -5.27
CA HIS A 354 -25.38 0.06 -3.98
C HIS A 354 -24.02 0.75 -3.84
N ILE A 355 -23.63 0.92 -2.59
CA ILE A 355 -22.25 1.23 -2.20
C ILE A 355 -21.77 0.19 -1.20
N ASP A 356 -20.48 -0.12 -1.29
CA ASP A 356 -19.82 -1.09 -0.44
C ASP A 356 -18.73 -0.42 0.38
N TYR A 357 -18.68 -0.80 1.65
CA TYR A 357 -17.57 -0.52 2.55
C TYR A 357 -16.88 -1.84 2.89
N TRP A 358 -15.64 -1.97 2.42
CA TRP A 358 -14.80 -3.14 2.64
C TRP A 358 -13.97 -2.94 3.90
N TYR A 359 -14.15 -3.81 4.89
CA TYR A 359 -13.32 -3.79 6.08
C TYR A 359 -12.00 -4.51 5.83
N ASN A 360 -10.91 -3.98 6.40
CA ASN A 360 -9.57 -4.57 6.25
C ASN A 360 -9.32 -5.74 7.21
N ASN A 361 -10.16 -5.90 8.25
CA ASN A 361 -10.07 -7.01 9.19
C ASN A 361 -10.41 -8.33 8.49
N ASN A 362 -9.81 -9.43 8.96
CA ASN A 362 -10.10 -10.78 8.47
C ASN A 362 -10.38 -11.73 9.63
N VAL A 363 -11.12 -12.79 9.33
CA VAL A 363 -11.22 -13.99 10.15
C VAL A 363 -10.72 -15.18 9.33
N ASN A 364 -9.99 -16.09 9.96
CA ASN A 364 -9.47 -17.29 9.32
C ASN A 364 -10.11 -18.51 9.95
N LEU A 365 -10.44 -19.51 9.12
CA LEU A 365 -10.90 -20.83 9.57
C LEU A 365 -9.87 -21.90 9.22
N ASN A 366 -8.60 -21.63 9.48
CA ASN A 366 -7.46 -22.53 9.26
C ASN A 366 -6.48 -22.51 10.44
N ASN A 367 -6.96 -22.15 11.62
CA ASN A 367 -6.16 -22.16 12.84
C ASN A 367 -5.94 -23.59 13.29
N ASN A 368 -4.71 -23.88 13.69
CA ASN A 368 -4.32 -25.18 14.22
C ASN A 368 -3.32 -24.96 15.37
N GLN A 369 -3.73 -25.32 16.58
CA GLN A 369 -2.96 -25.13 17.81
C GLN A 369 -3.00 -26.41 18.65
N ALA A 370 -1.85 -26.81 19.19
CA ALA A 370 -1.75 -27.95 20.09
C ALA A 370 -0.60 -27.75 21.09
N TRP A 371 -0.64 -28.49 22.17
CA TRP A 371 0.44 -28.56 23.15
C TRP A 371 0.67 -30.02 23.58
N LEU A 372 1.76 -30.29 24.30
CA LEU A 372 1.94 -31.55 25.04
C LEU A 372 2.22 -31.31 26.55
N ASP A 373 1.29 -31.71 27.43
CA ASP A 373 1.30 -31.47 28.87
C ASP A 373 2.13 -32.59 29.50
N HIS A 374 1.84 -33.84 29.12
CA HIS A 374 2.55 -35.02 29.60
C HIS A 374 2.94 -35.93 28.44
N PHE A 375 4.22 -36.32 28.40
CA PHE A 375 4.74 -37.37 27.54
C PHE A 375 5.78 -38.19 28.31
N THR A 376 5.40 -39.41 28.71
CA THR A 376 6.22 -40.24 29.60
C THR A 376 6.29 -41.67 29.11
N GLN A 377 7.34 -42.39 29.52
CA GLN A 377 7.52 -43.81 29.23
C GLN A 377 7.80 -44.59 30.51
N ASN A 378 7.12 -45.72 30.69
CA ASN A 378 7.37 -46.70 31.73
C ASN A 378 7.54 -48.08 31.09
N GLY A 379 8.79 -48.53 30.97
CA GLY A 379 9.12 -49.75 30.23
C GLY A 379 8.71 -49.64 28.76
N THR A 380 7.83 -50.52 28.31
CA THR A 380 7.27 -50.53 26.96
C THR A 380 5.95 -49.77 26.81
N THR A 381 5.46 -49.14 27.88
CA THR A 381 4.24 -48.33 27.82
C THR A 381 4.61 -46.86 27.73
N ILE A 382 4.07 -46.16 26.73
CA ILE A 382 4.21 -44.72 26.54
C ILE A 382 2.85 -44.08 26.74
N SER A 383 2.79 -43.08 27.61
CA SER A 383 1.57 -42.36 27.94
C SER A 383 1.70 -40.89 27.59
N ALA A 384 0.66 -40.35 26.98
CA ALA A 384 0.57 -38.96 26.61
C ALA A 384 -0.81 -38.39 26.87
N SER A 385 -0.88 -37.13 27.30
CA SER A 385 -2.14 -36.42 27.47
C SER A 385 -1.93 -34.95 27.17
N ASP A 386 -2.80 -34.37 26.33
CA ASP A 386 -2.89 -32.93 26.15
C ASP A 386 -4.13 -32.44 25.37
N TRP A 387 -4.03 -31.40 24.53
CA TRP A 387 -5.06 -30.77 23.72
C TRP A 387 -4.59 -30.43 22.31
N HIS A 388 -5.53 -30.45 21.36
CA HIS A 388 -5.34 -30.06 19.96
C HIS A 388 -6.64 -29.40 19.45
N ALA A 389 -6.61 -28.08 19.30
CA ALA A 389 -7.71 -27.28 18.77
C ALA A 389 -7.39 -26.91 17.32
N ASP A 390 -8.26 -27.32 16.39
CA ASP A 390 -8.02 -27.19 14.96
C ASP A 390 -9.35 -26.92 14.25
N ASP A 391 -9.40 -25.88 13.40
CA ASP A 391 -10.58 -25.58 12.60
C ASP A 391 -10.97 -26.76 11.68
N ALA A 392 -10.00 -27.60 11.27
CA ALA A 392 -10.22 -28.81 10.51
C ALA A 392 -11.07 -29.86 11.25
N SER A 393 -11.15 -29.81 12.59
CA SER A 393 -11.93 -30.77 13.38
C SER A 393 -13.44 -30.72 13.06
N MET A 394 -13.91 -29.69 12.36
CA MET A 394 -15.29 -29.60 11.87
C MET A 394 -15.57 -30.50 10.67
N ILE A 395 -14.56 -30.78 9.84
CA ILE A 395 -14.68 -31.57 8.61
C ILE A 395 -13.97 -32.92 8.69
N ASP A 396 -12.97 -33.03 9.56
CA ASP A 396 -12.16 -34.21 9.79
C ASP A 396 -12.58 -34.86 11.12
N SER A 397 -13.39 -35.92 11.04
CA SER A 397 -14.05 -36.53 12.19
C SER A 397 -13.18 -37.41 13.07
N HIS A 398 -11.98 -37.79 12.61
CA HIS A 398 -11.10 -38.70 13.34
C HIS A 398 -9.88 -37.97 13.88
N HIS A 399 -9.62 -38.09 15.17
CA HIS A 399 -8.43 -37.54 15.81
C HIS A 399 -7.44 -38.65 16.16
N PHE A 400 -6.28 -38.66 15.54
CA PHE A 400 -5.22 -39.64 15.75
C PHE A 400 -4.02 -39.01 16.44
N ILE A 401 -3.48 -39.74 17.42
CA ILE A 401 -2.13 -39.49 17.93
C ILE A 401 -1.21 -40.54 17.34
N ILE A 402 -0.10 -40.07 16.76
CA ILE A 402 0.88 -40.89 16.08
C ILE A 402 2.19 -40.83 16.87
N LEU A 403 2.70 -42.00 17.25
CA LEU A 403 4.00 -42.16 17.86
C LEU A 403 5.06 -42.34 16.77
N TRP A 404 5.97 -41.37 16.69
CA TRP A 404 7.01 -41.30 15.68
C TRP A 404 8.38 -41.61 16.28
N ASP A 405 9.09 -42.56 15.66
CA ASP A 405 10.50 -42.83 15.92
C ASP A 405 11.33 -41.72 15.27
N LEU A 406 11.80 -40.80 16.10
CA LEU A 406 12.60 -39.67 15.65
C LEU A 406 14.01 -40.10 15.24
N SER A 407 14.50 -41.21 15.79
CA SER A 407 15.85 -41.76 15.51
C SER A 407 15.91 -42.41 14.13
N LYS A 408 14.82 -43.08 13.72
CA LYS A 408 14.74 -43.80 12.45
C LYS A 408 13.88 -43.10 11.39
N GLY A 409 13.19 -42.02 11.75
CA GLY A 409 12.37 -41.24 10.84
C GLY A 409 11.16 -42.01 10.32
N ARG A 410 10.47 -42.75 11.18
CA ARG A 410 9.29 -43.54 10.80
C ARG A 410 8.23 -43.59 11.89
N GLU A 411 7.00 -43.86 11.49
CA GLU A 411 5.93 -44.14 12.44
C GLU A 411 6.11 -45.51 13.11
N ILE A 412 5.86 -45.57 14.42
CA ILE A 412 5.81 -46.81 15.20
C ILE A 412 4.37 -47.29 15.35
N ALA A 413 3.49 -46.38 15.76
CA ALA A 413 2.09 -46.68 16.06
C ALA A 413 1.23 -45.43 15.91
N ARG A 414 -0.06 -45.63 15.70
CA ARG A 414 -1.09 -44.59 15.78
C ARG A 414 -2.28 -45.09 16.57
N LYS A 415 -2.99 -44.20 17.23
CA LYS A 415 -4.26 -44.49 17.90
C LYS A 415 -5.23 -43.35 17.71
N GLU A 416 -6.46 -43.70 17.39
CA GLU A 416 -7.57 -42.76 17.43
C GLU A 416 -7.91 -42.43 18.89
N VAL A 417 -8.18 -41.16 19.17
CA VAL A 417 -8.53 -40.65 20.48
C VAL A 417 -9.88 -39.96 20.43
N THR A 418 -10.62 -40.03 21.53
CA THR A 418 -11.84 -39.24 21.69
C THR A 418 -11.52 -37.95 22.41
N ASN A 419 -11.95 -36.84 21.82
CA ASN A 419 -11.81 -35.54 22.44
C ASN A 419 -12.74 -35.39 23.64
N VAL A 420 -12.25 -34.72 24.69
CA VAL A 420 -13.02 -34.39 25.89
C VAL A 420 -13.05 -32.88 26.14
N ALA A 421 -14.00 -32.46 26.96
CA ALA A 421 -14.26 -31.06 27.25
C ALA A 421 -13.02 -30.33 27.79
N SER A 422 -12.79 -29.12 27.28
CA SER A 422 -11.63 -28.27 27.59
C SER A 422 -12.02 -26.79 27.77
N PRO A 423 -12.71 -26.43 28.88
CA PRO A 423 -13.16 -25.06 29.12
C PRO A 423 -12.01 -24.05 29.23
N ASP A 424 -10.87 -24.49 29.75
CA ASP A 424 -9.63 -23.71 29.84
C ASP A 424 -9.07 -23.36 28.45
N ILE A 425 -9.10 -24.32 27.52
CA ILE A 425 -8.68 -24.10 26.14
C ILE A 425 -9.69 -23.23 25.40
N ASN A 426 -10.99 -23.44 25.60
CA ASN A 426 -12.04 -22.58 25.03
C ASN A 426 -11.93 -21.11 25.49
N ASN A 427 -11.50 -20.86 26.73
CA ASN A 427 -11.33 -19.50 27.23
C ASN A 427 -10.20 -18.73 26.53
N VAL A 428 -9.18 -19.43 26.03
CA VAL A 428 -8.00 -18.83 25.36
C VAL A 428 -8.13 -18.89 23.84
N TYR A 429 -8.62 -20.01 23.31
CA TYR A 429 -8.70 -20.35 21.90
C TYR A 429 -10.15 -20.58 21.43
N GLY A 430 -11.14 -19.98 22.09
CA GLY A 430 -12.57 -20.12 21.73
C GLY A 430 -12.92 -19.59 20.35
N ASN A 431 -11.96 -18.96 19.66
CA ASN A 431 -12.02 -18.57 18.27
C ASN A 431 -11.58 -19.67 17.28
N ILE A 432 -11.20 -20.85 17.76
CA ILE A 432 -10.88 -22.03 16.95
C ILE A 432 -12.04 -23.04 17.11
N LEU A 433 -12.50 -23.62 16.01
CA LEU A 433 -13.52 -24.67 16.08
C LEU A 433 -12.99 -25.87 16.88
N GLY A 434 -13.86 -26.49 17.67
CA GLY A 434 -13.48 -27.64 18.50
C GLY A 434 -12.66 -27.32 19.75
N ALA A 435 -12.26 -26.06 20.01
CA ALA A 435 -11.47 -25.69 21.20
C ALA A 435 -12.14 -26.03 22.55
N ASN A 436 -13.48 -26.15 22.56
CA ASN A 436 -14.24 -26.60 23.73
C ASN A 436 -14.17 -28.11 23.99
N ASN A 437 -13.71 -28.90 23.02
CA ASN A 437 -13.46 -30.33 23.12
C ASN A 437 -12.13 -30.66 22.42
N ALA A 438 -11.04 -30.19 22.99
CA ALA A 438 -9.71 -30.33 22.40
C ALA A 438 -8.82 -31.32 23.14
N ARG A 439 -9.15 -31.68 24.39
CA ARG A 439 -8.30 -32.53 25.24
C ARG A 439 -8.36 -34.00 24.85
N PHE A 440 -7.23 -34.71 24.98
CA PHE A 440 -7.08 -36.13 24.71
C PHE A 440 -6.07 -36.79 25.66
N THR A 441 -6.18 -38.11 25.81
CA THR A 441 -5.19 -38.97 26.45
C THR A 441 -5.00 -40.22 25.60
N VAL A 442 -3.78 -40.71 25.52
CA VAL A 442 -3.42 -41.91 24.75
C VAL A 442 -2.29 -42.69 25.43
N ASP A 443 -2.39 -44.02 25.35
CA ASP A 443 -1.32 -44.93 25.75
C ASP A 443 -0.90 -45.77 24.55
N PHE A 444 0.40 -45.97 24.34
CA PHE A 444 0.98 -46.89 23.36
C PHE A 444 1.72 -48.01 24.09
N ASN A 445 1.63 -49.23 23.55
CA ASN A 445 2.52 -50.32 23.93
C ASN A 445 3.46 -50.57 22.75
N ILE A 446 4.75 -50.44 22.97
CA ILE A 446 5.80 -50.60 21.96
C ILE A 446 6.55 -51.91 22.17
N ASP A 447 7.13 -52.45 21.11
CA ASP A 447 8.09 -53.55 21.25
C ASP A 447 9.36 -53.07 21.97
N ASP A 448 10.02 -53.98 22.70
CA ASP A 448 11.28 -53.71 23.43
C ASP A 448 12.37 -53.12 22.53
N GLN A 449 12.38 -53.45 21.23
CA GLN A 449 13.34 -52.92 20.25
C GLN A 449 13.28 -51.40 20.07
N TYR A 450 12.16 -50.76 20.47
CA TYR A 450 11.95 -49.31 20.39
C TYR A 450 12.16 -48.62 21.74
N ALA A 451 12.31 -49.35 22.85
CA ALA A 451 12.23 -48.80 24.20
C ALA A 451 13.28 -47.73 24.53
N HIS A 452 14.34 -47.62 23.72
CA HIS A 452 15.42 -46.66 23.89
C HIS A 452 15.56 -45.68 22.72
N ASP A 453 14.68 -45.77 21.70
CA ASP A 453 14.69 -44.83 20.59
C ASP A 453 14.12 -43.48 21.03
N ALA A 454 14.66 -42.40 20.47
CA ALA A 454 14.11 -41.06 20.63
C ALA A 454 12.73 -40.96 19.95
N MET A 455 11.74 -40.41 20.64
CA MET A 455 10.35 -40.36 20.15
C MET A 455 9.72 -38.98 20.21
N GLN A 456 8.78 -38.78 19.30
CA GLN A 456 7.94 -37.60 19.18
C GLN A 456 6.49 -38.00 18.89
N LEU A 457 5.54 -37.11 19.22
CA LEU A 457 4.15 -37.27 18.84
C LEU A 457 3.74 -36.35 17.69
N VAL A 458 2.85 -36.85 16.85
CA VAL A 458 2.05 -36.05 15.91
C VAL A 458 0.60 -36.16 16.30
N SER A 459 -0.08 -35.02 16.38
CA SER A 459 -1.52 -34.93 16.59
C SER A 459 -2.20 -34.62 15.27
N ARG A 460 -3.15 -35.43 14.82
CA ARG A 460 -3.72 -35.36 13.46
C ARG A 460 -5.24 -35.49 13.46
N TYR A 461 -5.94 -34.52 12.87
CA TYR A 461 -7.32 -34.70 12.43
C TYR A 461 -7.35 -35.24 11.00
N SER A 462 -8.19 -36.23 10.72
CA SER A 462 -8.34 -36.89 9.42
C SER A 462 -9.81 -37.16 9.09
N ASN A 463 -10.16 -37.08 7.80
CA ASN A 463 -11.48 -37.48 7.31
C ASN A 463 -11.64 -38.99 7.07
N ALA A 464 -10.58 -39.78 7.22
CA ALA A 464 -10.58 -41.23 7.02
C ALA A 464 -10.38 -42.01 8.32
N ASP A 465 -11.07 -43.15 8.43
CA ASP A 465 -11.05 -44.08 9.57
C ASP A 465 -9.65 -44.66 9.89
N ASN A 466 -8.70 -44.57 8.95
CA ASN A 466 -7.33 -45.05 9.13
C ASN A 466 -6.33 -43.92 9.45
N GLY A 467 -6.77 -42.66 9.44
CA GLY A 467 -5.92 -41.49 9.66
C GLY A 467 -5.08 -41.05 8.46
N GLU A 468 -5.23 -41.66 7.28
CA GLU A 468 -4.44 -41.42 6.06
C GLU A 468 -5.25 -40.73 4.93
N GLY A 469 -6.37 -40.10 5.26
CA GLY A 469 -7.19 -39.35 4.31
C GLY A 469 -6.64 -37.96 4.02
N ASN A 470 -7.54 -37.01 3.76
CA ASN A 470 -7.17 -35.60 3.93
C ASN A 470 -7.05 -35.34 5.43
N TYR A 471 -6.01 -34.61 5.82
CA TYR A 471 -5.72 -34.38 7.23
C TYR A 471 -5.11 -33.01 7.49
N SER A 472 -5.28 -32.56 8.73
CA SER A 472 -4.55 -31.47 9.35
C SER A 472 -3.78 -32.01 10.56
N GLN A 473 -2.53 -31.58 10.76
CA GLN A 473 -1.69 -32.14 11.82
C GLN A 473 -0.68 -31.17 12.41
N VAL A 474 -0.29 -31.43 13.65
CA VAL A 474 0.77 -30.73 14.38
C VAL A 474 1.80 -31.72 14.88
N TRP A 475 3.07 -31.41 14.64
CA TRP A 475 4.19 -32.08 15.28
C TRP A 475 4.37 -31.47 16.68
N LEU A 476 4.22 -32.28 17.72
CA LEU A 476 4.36 -31.83 19.10
C LEU A 476 5.85 -31.78 19.44
N THR A 477 6.46 -30.59 19.37
CA THR A 477 7.91 -30.39 19.53
C THR A 477 8.34 -29.87 20.90
N ASN A 478 7.38 -29.64 21.81
CA ASN A 478 7.63 -29.09 23.14
C ASN A 478 8.10 -30.15 24.16
N GLN A 479 7.85 -31.43 23.90
CA GLN A 479 8.39 -32.56 24.67
C GLN A 479 8.81 -33.69 23.74
N TYR A 480 9.78 -34.49 24.20
CA TYR A 480 10.30 -35.67 23.50
C TYR A 480 10.65 -36.76 24.52
N LEU A 481 10.72 -38.01 24.07
CA LEU A 481 11.23 -39.11 24.88
C LEU A 481 12.59 -39.57 24.41
N ASN A 482 13.43 -40.02 25.35
CA ASN A 482 14.73 -40.67 25.13
C ASN A 482 15.68 -39.95 24.17
N LEU A 483 15.64 -38.61 24.11
CA LEU A 483 16.63 -37.87 23.32
C LEU A 483 18.04 -38.15 23.86
N TYR A 484 19.02 -38.23 22.97
CA TYR A 484 20.41 -38.33 23.39
C TYR A 484 20.83 -37.04 24.10
N GLN A 485 21.09 -37.11 25.40
CA GLN A 485 21.49 -35.97 26.20
C GLN A 485 22.73 -36.30 27.06
N ASN A 486 23.57 -35.30 27.25
CA ASN A 486 24.70 -35.36 28.17
C ASN A 486 24.23 -35.45 29.64
N PRO A 487 25.03 -36.02 30.56
CA PRO A 487 24.79 -35.91 31.99
C PRO A 487 24.50 -34.47 32.41
N SER A 488 23.59 -34.26 33.38
CA SER A 488 23.06 -32.93 33.73
C SER A 488 24.12 -31.89 34.17
N TRP A 489 25.30 -32.33 34.61
CA TRP A 489 26.41 -31.46 34.99
C TRP A 489 27.28 -31.02 33.80
N MET A 490 27.14 -31.66 32.63
CA MET A 490 27.79 -31.27 31.39
C MET A 490 26.87 -30.35 30.58
N TYR A 491 27.45 -29.67 29.58
CA TYR A 491 26.65 -28.89 28.63
C TYR A 491 25.57 -29.75 28.00
N GLN A 492 24.33 -29.30 28.14
CA GLN A 492 23.19 -29.94 27.52
C GLN A 492 23.21 -29.67 26.01
N ILE A 493 22.85 -30.68 25.25
CA ILE A 493 22.70 -30.65 23.80
C ILE A 493 21.46 -29.83 23.47
N ASN A 494 21.64 -28.87 22.58
CA ASN A 494 20.60 -28.03 22.02
C ASN A 494 20.11 -28.68 20.72
N TYR A 495 18.79 -28.85 20.61
CA TYR A 495 18.14 -29.38 19.41
C TYR A 495 17.50 -28.28 18.55
N SER A 496 17.56 -27.03 19.03
CA SER A 496 17.20 -25.82 18.31
C SER A 496 18.43 -24.95 18.08
N GLN A 497 18.40 -24.15 17.02
CA GLN A 497 19.55 -23.35 16.60
C GLN A 497 20.11 -22.50 17.74
N VAL A 498 21.37 -22.75 18.09
CA VAL A 498 22.08 -21.94 19.09
C VAL A 498 22.16 -20.50 18.59
N GLN A 499 21.78 -19.57 19.47
CA GLN A 499 21.81 -18.14 19.19
C GLN A 499 23.14 -17.53 19.64
N PRO A 500 23.66 -16.51 18.93
CA PRO A 500 24.87 -15.80 19.35
C PRO A 500 24.65 -15.10 20.69
N SER A 501 25.68 -15.10 21.54
CA SER A 501 25.70 -14.36 22.81
C SER A 501 26.64 -13.15 22.68
N GLY A 502 26.12 -11.95 22.91
CA GLY A 502 26.86 -10.69 22.84
C GLY A 502 26.24 -9.64 21.90
N PRO A 503 26.84 -8.44 21.81
CA PRO A 503 26.31 -7.35 21.02
C PRO A 503 26.58 -7.55 19.52
N VAL A 504 25.55 -7.89 18.75
CA VAL A 504 25.60 -7.91 17.28
C VAL A 504 25.73 -6.49 16.75
N GLY A 505 26.70 -6.24 15.89
CA GLY A 505 26.94 -4.92 15.29
C GLY A 505 27.68 -3.95 16.21
N HIS A 506 28.67 -4.42 16.97
CA HIS A 506 29.44 -3.59 17.90
C HIS A 506 30.63 -2.88 17.26
N ASN A 507 31.06 -1.80 17.90
CA ASN A 507 32.24 -1.01 17.51
C ASN A 507 33.54 -1.72 17.89
N ILE A 508 34.57 -1.57 17.04
CA ILE A 508 35.90 -2.12 17.31
C ILE A 508 36.97 -1.02 17.36
N GLY A 509 38.05 -1.26 18.11
CA GLY A 509 39.12 -0.30 18.34
C GLY A 509 40.36 -0.97 18.95
N PRO A 510 41.33 -0.19 19.48
CA PRO A 510 42.58 -0.74 20.01
C PRO A 510 42.39 -1.92 20.97
N GLY A 511 43.12 -3.01 20.73
CA GLY A 511 43.06 -4.25 21.50
C GLY A 511 42.05 -5.28 20.98
N TYR A 512 41.13 -4.91 20.09
CA TYR A 512 40.23 -5.87 19.46
C TYR A 512 40.98 -6.74 18.44
N GLU A 513 40.52 -7.97 18.28
CA GLU A 513 40.97 -8.94 17.27
C GLU A 513 39.78 -9.38 16.42
N GLY A 514 39.88 -10.50 15.70
CA GLY A 514 38.74 -11.08 14.98
C GLY A 514 38.59 -10.63 13.53
N ILE A 515 37.49 -11.06 12.90
CA ILE A 515 37.26 -10.88 11.45
C ILE A 515 37.07 -9.43 11.07
N LYS A 516 36.26 -8.68 11.84
CA LYS A 516 36.07 -7.24 11.60
C LYS A 516 37.40 -6.48 11.66
N THR A 517 38.24 -6.81 12.64
CA THR A 517 39.58 -6.24 12.77
C THR A 517 40.45 -6.55 11.57
N GLN A 518 40.49 -7.81 11.11
CA GLN A 518 41.26 -8.19 9.91
C GLN A 518 40.80 -7.41 8.68
N LEU A 519 39.48 -7.33 8.44
CA LEU A 519 38.93 -6.63 7.28
C LEU A 519 39.23 -5.13 7.30
N VAL A 520 39.16 -4.49 8.47
CA VAL A 520 39.57 -3.09 8.63
C VAL A 520 41.05 -2.92 8.35
N LYS A 521 41.91 -3.78 8.93
CA LYS A 521 43.37 -3.74 8.72
C LYS A 521 43.75 -3.94 7.25
N ASP A 522 43.06 -4.83 6.53
CA ASP A 522 43.25 -5.02 5.09
C ASP A 522 42.94 -3.73 4.33
N ARG A 523 41.84 -3.04 4.67
CA ARG A 523 41.43 -1.78 4.02
C ARG A 523 42.37 -0.60 4.29
N ILE A 524 42.94 -0.52 5.49
CA ILE A 524 43.90 0.54 5.85
C ILE A 524 45.36 0.15 5.54
N GLY A 525 45.59 -1.00 4.90
CA GLY A 525 46.91 -1.45 4.45
C GLY A 525 47.85 -1.89 5.56
N THR A 526 47.33 -2.46 6.65
CA THR A 526 48.09 -3.07 7.76
C THR A 526 47.74 -4.54 8.00
N GLY A 527 46.96 -5.15 7.12
CA GLY A 527 46.50 -6.55 7.22
C GLY A 527 47.59 -7.62 7.27
N TYR A 528 48.83 -7.29 6.87
CA TYR A 528 50.00 -8.18 6.95
C TYR A 528 50.62 -8.26 8.36
N GLN A 529 50.19 -7.40 9.29
CA GLN A 529 50.63 -7.42 10.69
C GLN A 529 49.76 -8.37 11.51
N HIS A 530 50.13 -8.65 12.77
CA HIS A 530 49.31 -9.47 13.68
C HIS A 530 47.85 -8.95 13.73
N ASN A 531 46.88 -9.85 13.81
CA ASN A 531 45.44 -9.55 13.77
C ASN A 531 44.91 -8.93 15.08
N THR A 532 45.61 -7.92 15.59
CA THR A 532 45.20 -7.09 16.72
C THR A 532 45.11 -5.65 16.23
N TYR A 533 44.03 -4.97 16.57
CA TYR A 533 43.83 -3.56 16.26
C TYR A 533 44.77 -2.74 17.13
N THR A 534 45.71 -2.04 16.50
CA THR A 534 46.73 -1.26 17.22
C THR A 534 46.37 0.22 17.30
N THR A 535 47.06 0.97 18.16
CA THR A 535 46.97 2.44 18.17
C THR A 535 47.39 3.05 16.83
N ALA A 536 48.31 2.41 16.09
CA ALA A 536 48.70 2.86 14.75
C ALA A 536 47.57 2.69 13.72
N ASP A 537 46.79 1.60 13.83
CA ASP A 537 45.59 1.39 13.02
C ASP A 537 44.53 2.45 13.32
N ALA A 538 44.35 2.80 14.61
CA ALA A 538 43.45 3.87 15.03
C ALA A 538 43.77 5.21 14.33
N TYR A 539 45.05 5.59 14.24
CA TYR A 539 45.46 6.81 13.54
C TYR A 539 45.16 6.76 12.03
N ARG A 540 45.26 5.59 11.39
CA ARG A 540 44.88 5.42 9.98
C ARG A 540 43.37 5.52 9.79
N VAL A 541 42.59 4.92 10.68
CA VAL A 541 41.12 5.04 10.68
C VAL A 541 40.68 6.49 10.91
N MET A 542 41.34 7.23 11.81
CA MET A 542 41.09 8.67 11.97
C MET A 542 41.26 9.45 10.67
N SER A 543 42.25 9.10 9.84
CA SER A 543 42.44 9.72 8.53
C SER A 543 41.29 9.42 7.57
N VAL A 544 40.77 8.19 7.55
CA VAL A 544 39.58 7.81 6.76
C VAL A 544 38.34 8.55 7.24
N GLN A 545 38.13 8.62 8.56
CA GLN A 545 37.02 9.34 9.18
C GLN A 545 37.03 10.83 8.78
N ARG A 546 38.20 11.50 8.90
CA ARG A 546 38.35 12.91 8.47
C ARG A 546 38.04 13.10 6.99
N ALA A 547 38.51 12.19 6.13
CA ALA A 547 38.27 12.26 4.69
C ALA A 547 36.78 12.12 4.30
N HIS A 548 35.97 11.48 5.16
CA HIS A 548 34.54 11.26 4.94
C HIS A 548 33.64 12.14 5.84
N GLY A 549 34.20 13.16 6.51
CA GLY A 549 33.45 14.06 7.38
C GLY A 549 32.92 13.41 8.67
N LEU A 550 33.46 12.26 9.06
CA LEU A 550 33.10 11.54 10.29
C LEU A 550 33.97 12.01 11.49
N PRO A 551 33.48 11.88 12.74
CA PRO A 551 34.30 12.13 13.93
C PRO A 551 35.55 11.26 13.95
N ALA A 552 36.73 11.88 14.09
CA ALA A 552 38.03 11.21 14.05
C ALA A 552 38.38 10.51 15.39
N THR A 553 37.57 9.53 15.78
CA THR A 553 37.69 8.80 17.05
C THR A 553 38.76 7.70 17.01
N GLY A 554 39.09 7.21 15.81
CA GLY A 554 39.95 6.03 15.62
C GLY A 554 39.29 4.69 15.99
N TRP A 555 38.03 4.72 16.42
CA TRP A 555 37.16 3.56 16.57
C TRP A 555 36.36 3.35 15.30
N VAL A 556 36.14 2.09 14.91
CA VAL A 556 35.28 1.76 13.77
C VAL A 556 33.88 1.47 14.30
N ASP A 557 32.98 2.41 14.04
CA ASP A 557 31.52 2.23 14.13
C ASP A 557 30.94 1.88 12.75
N TYR A 558 29.62 1.68 12.67
CA TYR A 558 28.92 1.34 11.43
C TYR A 558 29.22 2.34 10.29
N ASN A 559 29.22 3.64 10.58
CA ASN A 559 29.46 4.66 9.55
C ASN A 559 30.92 4.61 9.06
N THR A 560 31.87 4.41 9.96
CA THR A 560 33.29 4.23 9.63
C THR A 560 33.52 2.95 8.83
N TRP A 561 32.83 1.86 9.16
CA TRP A 561 32.85 0.60 8.42
C TRP A 561 32.43 0.78 6.96
N VAL A 562 31.31 1.46 6.72
CA VAL A 562 30.83 1.77 5.37
C VAL A 562 31.80 2.72 4.65
N ALA A 563 32.35 3.72 5.35
CA ALA A 563 33.34 4.64 4.79
C ALA A 563 34.67 3.96 4.39
N LEU A 564 35.01 2.84 5.01
CA LEU A 564 36.14 1.98 4.61
C LEU A 564 35.83 1.15 3.35
N GLY A 565 34.62 1.25 2.79
CA GLY A 565 34.17 0.48 1.62
C GLY A 565 33.88 -0.99 1.93
N LEU A 566 33.59 -1.31 3.19
CA LEU A 566 33.19 -2.65 3.60
C LEU A 566 31.66 -2.83 3.45
N PRO A 567 31.17 -4.02 3.05
CA PRO A 567 29.74 -4.26 2.87
C PRO A 567 28.93 -4.03 4.15
N ALA A 568 27.82 -3.30 4.06
CA ALA A 568 27.02 -2.92 5.22
C ALA A 568 26.40 -4.12 5.96
N ASP A 569 26.01 -5.17 5.23
CA ASP A 569 25.46 -6.41 5.77
C ASP A 569 26.48 -7.22 6.59
N GLN A 570 27.78 -7.08 6.29
CA GLN A 570 28.86 -7.70 7.08
C GLN A 570 28.99 -7.12 8.49
N TRP A 571 28.48 -5.91 8.73
CA TRP A 571 28.52 -5.30 10.05
C TRP A 571 27.83 -6.14 11.12
N THR A 572 26.70 -6.77 10.78
CA THR A 572 25.94 -7.62 11.70
C THR A 572 26.14 -9.10 11.43
N SER A 573 26.24 -9.52 10.17
CA SER A 573 26.31 -10.95 9.81
C SER A 573 27.59 -11.65 10.28
N ILE A 574 28.71 -10.94 10.43
CA ILE A 574 29.93 -11.52 11.01
C ILE A 574 29.71 -11.88 12.48
N ASP A 575 29.06 -11.00 13.23
CA ASP A 575 28.83 -11.17 14.68
C ASP A 575 27.70 -12.16 14.96
N SER A 576 26.66 -12.17 14.13
CA SER A 576 25.52 -13.06 14.32
C SER A 576 25.80 -14.50 13.91
N TYR A 577 26.94 -14.78 13.27
CA TYR A 577 27.26 -16.12 12.80
C TYR A 577 27.58 -17.08 13.97
N VAL A 578 26.70 -18.06 14.09
CA VAL A 578 26.89 -19.30 14.86
C VAL A 578 26.66 -20.44 13.87
N ALA A 579 27.52 -21.46 13.90
CA ALA A 579 27.39 -22.59 12.99
C ALA A 579 25.97 -23.20 13.08
N PRO A 580 25.33 -23.53 11.95
CA PRO A 580 24.06 -24.23 11.95
C PRO A 580 24.16 -25.57 12.66
N LEU A 581 23.09 -25.98 13.37
CA LEU A 581 23.01 -27.33 13.92
C LEU A 581 23.16 -28.38 12.80
N GLY A 582 24.10 -29.31 12.97
CA GLY A 582 24.31 -30.44 12.07
C GLY A 582 23.68 -31.75 12.56
N ALA A 583 23.10 -31.76 13.76
CA ALA A 583 22.40 -32.89 14.37
C ALA A 583 21.18 -32.37 15.17
N GLY A 584 20.03 -33.03 15.02
CA GLY A 584 18.75 -32.64 15.63
C GLY A 584 18.33 -33.56 16.79
N ALA A 585 17.09 -33.40 17.29
CA ALA A 585 16.60 -34.14 18.46
C ALA A 585 16.69 -35.68 18.35
N GLY A 586 16.45 -36.26 17.17
CA GLY A 586 16.57 -37.72 16.97
C GLY A 586 17.98 -38.23 16.76
N ALA A 587 19.00 -37.38 16.79
CA ALA A 587 20.35 -37.75 16.43
C ALA A 587 21.07 -38.47 17.58
N SER A 588 21.93 -39.43 17.23
CA SER A 588 22.74 -40.15 18.20
C SER A 588 23.95 -39.33 18.67
N ARG A 589 24.61 -39.78 19.74
CA ARG A 589 25.92 -39.25 20.16
C ARG A 589 26.91 -39.13 19.02
N GLN A 590 26.98 -40.16 18.16
CA GLN A 590 27.92 -40.17 17.05
C GLN A 590 27.57 -39.12 16.00
N ASP A 591 26.29 -38.88 15.75
CA ASP A 591 25.84 -37.87 14.80
C ASP A 591 26.22 -36.46 15.27
N HIS A 592 26.08 -36.16 16.57
CA HIS A 592 26.54 -34.89 17.15
C HIS A 592 28.07 -34.71 17.05
N ILE A 593 28.84 -35.77 17.30
CA ILE A 593 30.31 -35.76 17.11
C ILE A 593 30.67 -35.48 15.64
N GLU A 594 30.02 -36.17 14.70
CA GLU A 594 30.28 -35.98 13.28
C GLU A 594 29.78 -34.63 12.77
N ALA A 595 28.70 -34.07 13.33
CA ALA A 595 28.26 -32.71 13.03
C ALA A 595 29.32 -31.69 13.44
N MET A 596 29.83 -31.80 14.67
CA MET A 596 30.93 -30.96 15.16
C MET A 596 32.17 -31.06 14.27
N ILE A 597 32.61 -32.27 13.96
CA ILE A 597 33.81 -32.48 13.14
C ILE A 597 33.60 -32.00 11.69
N ARG A 598 32.44 -32.28 11.09
CA ARG A 598 32.09 -31.83 9.74
C ARG A 598 32.14 -30.31 9.64
N GLN A 599 31.66 -29.60 10.66
CA GLN A 599 31.76 -28.15 10.71
C GLN A 599 33.22 -27.69 10.76
N ALA A 600 34.07 -28.33 11.56
CA ALA A 600 35.51 -28.00 11.59
C ALA A 600 36.16 -28.20 10.21
N TYR A 601 35.78 -29.24 9.46
CA TYR A 601 36.26 -29.48 8.09
C TYR A 601 35.83 -28.42 7.08
N GLN A 602 34.75 -27.67 7.32
CA GLN A 602 34.38 -26.54 6.45
C GLN A 602 35.44 -25.43 6.45
N TYR A 603 36.26 -25.35 7.51
CA TYR A 603 37.38 -24.42 7.59
C TYR A 603 38.70 -24.99 7.03
N MET A 604 38.73 -26.22 6.52
CA MET A 604 39.98 -26.86 6.07
C MET A 604 40.76 -25.96 5.10
N GLY A 605 42.03 -25.71 5.42
CA GLY A 605 42.91 -24.85 4.62
C GLY A 605 42.70 -23.33 4.79
N LYS A 606 41.69 -22.88 5.54
CA LYS A 606 41.48 -21.46 5.85
C LYS A 606 42.59 -20.92 6.74
N PRO A 607 42.98 -19.64 6.59
CA PRO A 607 44.11 -19.08 7.33
C PRO A 607 43.83 -19.05 8.83
N TRP A 608 44.90 -19.22 9.61
CA TRP A 608 44.86 -18.95 11.05
C TRP A 608 44.82 -17.44 11.27
N LEU A 609 43.81 -16.95 11.99
CA LEU A 609 43.63 -15.53 12.32
C LEU A 609 43.23 -15.40 13.79
N ALA A 610 44.01 -14.67 14.58
CA ALA A 610 43.79 -14.49 16.02
C ALA A 610 42.41 -13.88 16.33
N GLY A 611 41.74 -14.38 17.37
CA GLY A 611 40.45 -13.87 17.87
C GLY A 611 39.27 -14.08 16.91
N CYS A 612 39.41 -14.92 15.88
CA CYS A 612 38.39 -15.12 14.86
C CYS A 612 37.52 -16.34 15.14
N SER A 613 36.20 -16.14 15.29
CA SER A 613 35.18 -17.18 15.44
C SER A 613 33.91 -16.79 14.67
N SER A 614 33.95 -16.91 13.34
CA SER A 614 32.80 -16.61 12.46
C SER A 614 32.79 -17.59 11.28
N SER A 615 31.96 -17.34 10.27
CA SER A 615 31.70 -18.22 9.11
C SER A 615 32.94 -18.85 8.46
N PRO A 616 32.84 -20.09 7.93
CA PRO A 616 33.87 -20.73 7.10
C PRO A 616 34.27 -19.94 5.84
N ALA A 617 33.54 -18.86 5.50
CA ALA A 617 33.99 -17.90 4.52
C ALA A 617 35.39 -17.33 4.86
N TYR A 618 35.69 -17.19 6.15
CA TYR A 618 36.89 -16.52 6.66
C TYR A 618 37.92 -17.47 7.31
N GLY A 619 38.98 -16.90 7.88
CA GLY A 619 39.92 -17.60 8.76
C GLY A 619 39.40 -17.74 10.19
N VAL A 620 40.11 -18.51 11.01
CA VAL A 620 39.67 -18.86 12.37
C VAL A 620 40.89 -19.16 13.25
N ASP A 621 40.85 -18.92 14.56
CA ASP A 621 41.88 -19.43 15.47
C ASP A 621 41.50 -20.81 16.07
N CYS A 622 42.35 -21.32 16.97
CA CYS A 622 42.17 -22.63 17.58
C CYS A 622 40.84 -22.77 18.34
N SER A 623 40.54 -21.82 19.23
CA SER A 623 39.32 -21.78 20.03
C SER A 623 38.11 -21.38 19.21
N GLY A 624 38.26 -20.49 18.23
CA GLY A 624 37.18 -20.14 17.29
C GLY A 624 36.73 -21.34 16.47
N LEU A 625 37.66 -22.19 16.01
CA LEU A 625 37.34 -23.41 15.28
C LEU A 625 36.54 -24.38 16.16
N VAL A 626 36.99 -24.55 17.40
CA VAL A 626 36.32 -25.41 18.38
C VAL A 626 34.93 -24.88 18.70
N MET A 627 34.76 -23.58 18.95
CA MET A 627 33.43 -23.01 19.24
C MET A 627 32.45 -23.23 18.09
N GLN A 628 32.84 -22.91 16.85
CA GLN A 628 31.98 -23.13 15.69
C GLN A 628 31.65 -24.61 15.49
N ALA A 629 32.61 -25.50 15.73
CA ALA A 629 32.36 -26.94 15.73
C ALA A 629 31.37 -27.35 16.83
N LEU A 630 31.55 -26.88 18.07
CA LEU A 630 30.68 -27.18 19.21
C LEU A 630 29.23 -26.75 18.93
N TYR A 631 29.04 -25.55 18.36
CA TYR A 631 27.72 -25.06 17.99
C TYR A 631 27.02 -25.98 16.99
N ALA A 632 27.72 -26.45 15.96
CA ALA A 632 27.15 -27.40 15.00
C ALA A 632 26.80 -28.75 15.63
N GLY A 633 27.53 -29.17 16.66
CA GLY A 633 27.22 -30.34 17.46
C GLY A 633 26.13 -30.12 18.52
N GLY A 634 25.53 -28.93 18.63
CA GLY A 634 24.48 -28.62 19.61
C GLY A 634 24.99 -28.17 20.97
N ILE A 635 26.28 -27.89 21.14
CA ILE A 635 26.84 -27.40 22.39
C ILE A 635 27.02 -25.88 22.34
N ASN A 636 26.45 -25.18 23.30
CA ASN A 636 26.68 -23.76 23.52
C ASN A 636 27.65 -23.57 24.70
N PRO A 637 28.97 -23.44 24.45
CA PRO A 637 29.95 -23.29 25.53
C PRO A 637 29.86 -21.89 26.13
N THR A 638 29.15 -21.71 27.25
CA THR A 638 28.91 -20.38 27.85
C THR A 638 30.16 -19.74 28.47
N SER A 639 31.24 -20.50 28.66
CA SER A 639 32.55 -19.99 29.05
C SER A 639 33.23 -19.14 27.97
N CYS A 640 32.76 -19.21 26.72
CA CYS A 640 33.24 -18.43 25.59
C CYS A 640 32.04 -17.99 24.72
N SER A 641 32.26 -17.11 23.75
CA SER A 641 31.25 -16.87 22.70
C SER A 641 31.93 -16.40 21.43
N SER A 642 31.29 -16.62 20.28
CA SER A 642 31.81 -16.15 18.99
C SER A 642 31.99 -14.63 18.93
N ILE A 643 31.06 -13.86 19.49
CA ILE A 643 31.12 -12.39 19.47
C ILE A 643 32.23 -11.88 20.37
N TYR A 644 32.24 -12.31 21.65
CA TYR A 644 33.27 -11.86 22.61
C TYR A 644 34.66 -12.41 22.28
N HIS A 645 34.78 -13.36 21.36
CA HIS A 645 36.06 -13.95 21.00
C HIS A 645 37.10 -12.94 20.53
N GLY A 646 36.67 -11.91 19.79
CA GLY A 646 37.54 -10.84 19.31
C GLY A 646 37.66 -9.64 20.26
N PHE A 647 37.08 -9.70 21.46
CA PHE A 647 37.14 -8.59 22.41
C PHE A 647 38.47 -8.61 23.18
N PRO A 648 39.01 -7.46 23.59
CA PRO A 648 40.20 -7.39 24.43
C PRO A 648 40.07 -8.28 25.68
N GLY A 649 41.11 -9.07 25.97
CA GLY A 649 41.16 -10.01 27.10
C GLY A 649 40.67 -11.43 26.78
N ASN A 650 40.23 -11.70 25.55
CA ASN A 650 39.70 -13.00 25.11
C ASN A 650 40.66 -13.77 24.18
N GLU A 651 41.92 -13.33 24.08
CA GLU A 651 42.95 -13.85 23.15
C GLU A 651 43.31 -15.31 23.43
N TRP A 652 42.95 -15.83 24.61
CA TRP A 652 43.28 -17.17 25.08
C TRP A 652 42.05 -17.95 25.53
N ASN A 653 40.95 -17.90 24.78
CA ASN A 653 39.75 -18.66 25.10
C ASN A 653 39.96 -20.18 25.20
N SER A 654 41.04 -20.73 24.65
CA SER A 654 41.47 -22.10 24.93
C SER A 654 41.71 -22.38 26.43
N ARG A 655 42.13 -21.38 27.21
CA ARG A 655 42.24 -21.46 28.69
C ARG A 655 40.88 -21.57 29.35
N ASN A 656 39.92 -20.76 28.89
CA ASN A 656 38.54 -20.76 29.40
C ASN A 656 37.87 -22.10 29.14
N LEU A 657 37.98 -22.62 27.90
CA LEU A 657 37.48 -23.95 27.53
C LEU A 657 38.14 -25.08 28.33
N PHE A 658 39.43 -24.98 28.67
CA PHE A 658 40.12 -26.01 29.46
C PHE A 658 39.69 -26.03 30.94
N ALA A 659 39.43 -24.85 31.50
CA ALA A 659 39.01 -24.66 32.88
C ALA A 659 37.51 -24.90 33.10
N ASP A 660 36.73 -24.98 32.03
CA ASP A 660 35.28 -25.17 32.09
C ASP A 660 34.92 -26.56 32.66
N PRO A 661 34.20 -26.62 33.81
CA PRO A 661 33.87 -27.88 34.46
C PRO A 661 32.79 -28.69 33.72
N HIS A 662 32.10 -28.10 32.74
CA HIS A 662 31.02 -28.77 32.00
C HIS A 662 31.52 -29.65 30.85
N PHE A 663 32.85 -29.69 30.62
CA PHE A 663 33.47 -30.70 29.78
C PHE A 663 34.14 -31.78 30.64
N MET A 664 33.86 -33.04 30.33
CA MET A 664 34.33 -34.16 31.14
C MET A 664 35.85 -34.35 31.00
N ASN A 665 36.55 -34.45 32.13
CA ASN A 665 37.97 -34.82 32.14
C ASN A 665 38.14 -36.28 31.72
N VAL A 666 38.98 -36.51 30.71
CA VAL A 666 39.28 -37.87 30.21
C VAL A 666 40.78 -38.12 30.31
N SER A 667 41.16 -39.35 30.68
CA SER A 667 42.57 -39.75 30.66
C SER A 667 43.10 -39.72 29.22
N TYR A 668 44.41 -39.54 29.03
CA TYR A 668 44.96 -39.58 27.68
C TYR A 668 44.61 -40.88 26.96
N ASN A 669 44.66 -42.04 27.63
CA ASN A 669 44.42 -43.35 27.02
C ASN A 669 42.96 -43.61 26.65
N ASP A 670 42.01 -42.91 27.26
CA ASP A 670 40.57 -43.09 27.02
C ASP A 670 40.00 -42.07 26.02
N ARG A 671 40.86 -41.29 25.37
CA ARG A 671 40.48 -40.30 24.35
C ARG A 671 39.74 -40.96 23.18
N GLN A 672 38.66 -40.33 22.75
CA GLN A 672 37.82 -40.77 21.65
C GLN A 672 37.65 -39.64 20.63
N ARG A 673 37.39 -40.02 19.37
CA ARG A 673 37.04 -39.07 18.32
C ARG A 673 35.93 -38.13 18.83
N GLY A 674 36.12 -36.83 18.64
CA GLY A 674 35.26 -35.77 19.17
C GLY A 674 35.74 -35.15 20.49
N ASP A 675 36.67 -35.77 21.22
CA ASP A 675 37.25 -35.15 22.41
C ASP A 675 38.14 -33.95 22.02
N LEU A 676 38.17 -32.92 22.88
CA LEU A 676 39.05 -31.76 22.74
C LEU A 676 40.42 -32.06 23.36
N VAL A 677 41.49 -31.68 22.66
CA VAL A 677 42.89 -31.86 23.09
C VAL A 677 43.49 -30.50 23.38
N PHE A 678 43.96 -30.29 24.60
CA PHE A 678 44.60 -29.05 25.02
C PHE A 678 46.11 -29.23 25.16
N TYR A 679 46.86 -28.18 24.89
CA TYR A 679 48.33 -28.20 24.93
C TYR A 679 48.87 -27.12 25.86
N TYR A 680 50.00 -27.39 26.50
CA TYR A 680 50.80 -26.36 27.17
C TYR A 680 51.75 -25.70 26.17
N GLN A 681 52.00 -24.41 26.36
CA GLN A 681 53.12 -23.75 25.69
C GLN A 681 54.44 -24.40 26.13
N PRO A 682 55.33 -24.78 25.20
CA PRO A 682 56.62 -25.38 25.55
C PRO A 682 57.41 -24.53 26.53
N GLY A 683 57.91 -25.16 27.59
CA GLY A 683 58.69 -24.50 28.64
C GLY A 683 57.86 -23.69 29.64
N THR A 684 56.55 -23.62 29.48
CA THR A 684 55.63 -23.02 30.46
C THR A 684 54.56 -24.05 30.87
N HIS A 685 53.76 -23.73 31.89
CA HIS A 685 52.63 -24.54 32.33
C HIS A 685 51.30 -23.84 32.03
N THR A 686 51.25 -23.11 30.90
CA THR A 686 50.11 -22.29 30.51
C THR A 686 49.47 -22.85 29.25
N ILE A 687 48.13 -22.98 29.25
CA ILE A 687 47.38 -23.42 28.07
C ILE A 687 47.51 -22.37 26.96
N TRP A 688 47.82 -22.83 25.76
CA TRP A 688 48.03 -21.98 24.59
C TRP A 688 47.29 -22.43 23.33
N HIS A 689 46.75 -23.65 23.31
CA HIS A 689 46.17 -24.24 22.11
C HIS A 689 45.14 -25.32 22.42
N VAL A 690 44.16 -25.47 21.54
CA VAL A 690 43.13 -26.50 21.57
C VAL A 690 42.90 -27.08 20.15
N ALA A 691 42.63 -28.38 20.06
CA ALA A 691 42.30 -29.08 18.83
C ALA A 691 41.18 -30.11 19.04
N ILE A 692 40.57 -30.60 17.95
CA ILE A 692 39.54 -31.65 18.00
C ILE A 692 40.17 -32.99 17.60
N TYR A 693 40.04 -34.00 18.46
CA TYR A 693 40.57 -35.33 18.20
C TYR A 693 39.74 -36.07 17.16
N LEU A 694 40.41 -36.63 16.15
CA LEU A 694 39.77 -37.34 15.03
C LEU A 694 39.78 -38.86 15.19
N GLY A 695 40.43 -39.38 16.24
CA GLY A 695 40.86 -40.78 16.30
C GLY A 695 42.24 -40.97 15.64
N ASN A 696 42.78 -42.19 15.71
CA ASN A 696 44.02 -42.57 15.04
C ASN A 696 45.22 -41.62 15.30
N ASN A 697 45.32 -41.04 16.49
CA ASN A 697 46.36 -40.07 16.84
C ASN A 697 46.41 -38.83 15.93
N GLN A 698 45.27 -38.44 15.36
CA GLN A 698 45.13 -37.24 14.53
C GLN A 698 44.20 -36.22 15.18
N VAL A 699 44.46 -34.94 14.91
CA VAL A 699 43.60 -33.82 15.29
C VAL A 699 43.31 -32.94 14.09
N ILE A 700 42.14 -32.30 14.06
CA ILE A 700 41.90 -31.10 13.26
C ILE A 700 42.05 -29.88 14.16
N GLU A 701 42.73 -28.87 13.66
CA GLU A 701 43.04 -27.66 14.42
C GLU A 701 43.18 -26.45 13.49
N SER A 702 43.11 -25.26 14.07
CA SER A 702 43.65 -24.05 13.44
C SER A 702 44.96 -23.65 14.11
N TRP A 703 46.05 -23.70 13.35
CA TRP A 703 47.38 -23.30 13.81
C TRP A 703 48.15 -22.64 12.65
N PRO A 704 49.04 -21.66 12.89
CA PRO A 704 49.77 -21.02 11.79
C PRO A 704 50.44 -22.01 10.82
N PRO A 705 50.19 -21.91 9.51
CA PRO A 705 49.47 -20.80 8.85
C PRO A 705 47.96 -21.01 8.63
N ARG A 706 47.38 -22.19 8.91
CA ARG A 706 46.02 -22.55 8.47
C ARG A 706 45.38 -23.68 9.26
N VAL A 707 44.08 -23.88 9.06
CA VAL A 707 43.38 -25.08 9.50
C VAL A 707 43.88 -26.31 8.76
N MET A 708 44.19 -27.37 9.51
CA MET A 708 44.81 -28.59 8.97
C MET A 708 44.52 -29.81 9.84
N VAL A 709 44.71 -31.00 9.24
CA VAL A 709 44.84 -32.27 9.97
C VAL A 709 46.32 -32.54 10.23
N GLN A 710 46.64 -32.89 11.47
CA GLN A 710 48.01 -33.15 11.90
C GLN A 710 48.04 -34.27 12.95
N PRO A 711 49.21 -34.88 13.19
CA PRO A 711 49.39 -35.74 14.36
C PRO A 711 49.01 -34.99 15.65
N ILE A 712 48.45 -35.72 16.62
CA ILE A 712 48.09 -35.19 17.95
C ILE A 712 49.31 -34.60 18.68
N VAL A 713 50.51 -35.11 18.38
CA VAL A 713 51.79 -34.56 18.86
C VAL A 713 52.71 -34.37 17.66
N ASN A 714 53.30 -33.17 17.53
CA ASN A 714 54.28 -32.87 16.49
C ASN A 714 55.35 -31.88 17.00
N GLY A 715 56.26 -31.44 16.13
CA GLY A 715 57.36 -30.53 16.49
C GLY A 715 56.93 -29.13 16.93
N GLN A 716 55.69 -28.71 16.63
CA GLN A 716 55.14 -27.40 17.02
C GLN A 716 54.38 -27.46 18.35
N ARG A 717 53.81 -28.64 18.68
CA ARG A 717 53.08 -28.90 19.92
C ARG A 717 53.34 -30.33 20.38
N ASN A 718 54.08 -30.45 21.47
CA ASN A 718 54.54 -31.74 21.99
C ASN A 718 54.14 -32.02 23.44
N VAL A 719 53.49 -31.05 24.11
CA VAL A 719 53.08 -31.18 25.51
C VAL A 719 51.56 -31.10 25.61
N ILE A 720 50.92 -32.25 25.80
CA ILE A 720 49.47 -32.34 26.02
C ILE A 720 49.17 -31.96 27.47
N ALA A 721 48.25 -31.02 27.66
CA ALA A 721 47.77 -30.57 28.96
C ALA A 721 46.60 -31.39 29.50
N GLY A 722 45.72 -31.86 28.62
CA GLY A 722 44.60 -32.72 29.00
C GLY A 722 43.61 -32.94 27.87
N ILE A 723 42.70 -33.88 28.10
CA ILE A 723 41.60 -34.24 27.20
C ILE A 723 40.28 -33.87 27.86
N ARG A 724 39.37 -33.28 27.08
CA ARG A 724 38.02 -32.91 27.52
C ARG A 724 36.97 -33.51 26.59
N ARG A 725 36.04 -34.28 27.13
CA ARG A 725 34.93 -34.88 26.39
C ARG A 725 33.72 -33.95 26.36
N VAL A 726 33.20 -33.79 25.15
CA VAL A 726 32.08 -32.91 24.83
C VAL A 726 30.75 -33.66 24.88
N PHE A 727 30.73 -34.88 24.35
CA PHE A 727 29.56 -35.75 24.23
C PHE A 727 29.81 -37.01 25.04
N ALA A 728 29.03 -37.26 26.08
CA ALA A 728 29.18 -38.40 26.99
C ALA A 728 28.33 -39.59 26.57
#